data_AF-A0A7L6AC02-F1
#
_entry.id   AF-A0A7L6AC02-F1
#
_cell.length_a   1.000
_cell.length_b   1.000
_cell.length_c   1.000
_cell.angle_alpha   90.00
_cell.angle_beta   90.00
_cell.angle_gamma   90.00
#
_symmetry.space_group_name_H-M   'P 1'
#
loop_
_entity.id
_entity.type
_entity.pdbx_description
1 polymer ?
#
loop_
_entity_poly.entity_id
_entity_poly.type
_entity_poly.pdbx_seq_one_letter_code
_entity_poly.pdbx_strand_id
1 'polypeptide(L)'
;MRPGVQQLDRLGLDHALERDYGLDSLARVELLARIERELGVKLGEAAFAEAETPRDLLRQMADAVPGLPGGTVLTRSAGRADAVPPTPTLALTATAAIEHPPETIATLTEMLDWHVDRHGERVHVTLYGDDERSEDITYRMLRAGAQTLAAGLLERDVHPGDRVAIMLPTGREFFTAFYGALYAGCVPVPLYPPARPSQLEDHMRRIAGIVANAEAAMLITDPRAELLGHLLSAQCASLRRVTTPEDLCREIAIPAFPQRKAEDVAFLQYTSGSTGSPKGVVLTHANLLANLRAMEAISGVTAQDVFVSWLPLYHDMGLIGACMGSLTFGFRLVLMPPLTFLATPRRWLATIHRHRATVSAAPNFAYELCANKLADANLAGLDLSCWRLAYNGAEPVSPGTLARFVARLTPYGFNPTAMTPVYGLAESSVGLTFPPLGRGPLIDHVDRHGLSAEGIARPVPADAAHVLHIVTCGRVLPGHELRIVDARGRELPERTQGRVQFRGPSATAGYYRNPEATARLRDGDWLNSGDLGYLAAGELYLTGREKDIIIRGGHNIHPQELEVAASHVEGVRRGGVAVFPATDPRSGSERLVVLAETLERNVAARNRMLAEINRLAIDLIGLPADDIVLAPPHSVLKTSSGKIRRAACRELYERGTLTATQRPPWQQMLRLAWAGFAARAGQALHRVADRGWSLLAWSVFATLVPLGWFLIALGPTLAARRQIAKTGARLALALTGLTPRVEGLQHLATHDAGPLIVVVNHASYLDGLILTAVLPPRFAYVAKKELLHNPFAAIPLSRLGNAFVERFDGARGVEDTHALEARVRCGESLVFFPEGTFRAEPGLLPFRLGAFVIAANAGAAVVPITLTGSRALLPGGSMRPHHGKLQVLIGEPLTTQGKDWQAALRLRDAARHRILARLGEPESRPSHDERRRANCAAGRHGIVPPSPDTRGRQHGWANRSRDPVGRAGHSGRVGRPLDCALVFHDARQGAEVRHSGRPDMACRNTKITPRRTQPNAAKRTGPLRHCQKSWRNSKKRNRRGWAKCLIPCGDGTRNRTRARF
;
A
#
# COMPACT_ATOMS: atom_id res chain seq x y z
N MET A 1 -1.86 17.46 -40.89
CA MET A 1 -2.60 16.25 -41.32
C MET A 1 -1.80 15.57 -42.44
N ARG A 2 -2.13 14.33 -42.82
CA ARG A 2 -1.35 13.59 -43.84
C ARG A 2 -1.50 14.19 -45.25
N PRO A 3 -0.43 14.26 -46.05
CA PRO A 3 -0.53 14.16 -47.51
C PRO A 3 -1.02 12.75 -47.91
N GLY A 4 -1.73 12.62 -49.04
CA GLY A 4 -1.90 11.33 -49.74
C GLY A 4 -3.07 10.40 -49.32
N VAL A 5 -4.03 10.82 -48.50
CA VAL A 5 -5.21 9.98 -48.19
C VAL A 5 -6.30 10.13 -49.25
N GLN A 6 -6.29 9.27 -50.28
CA GLN A 6 -7.24 9.26 -51.41
C GLN A 6 -8.70 8.86 -51.07
N GLN A 7 -9.10 8.77 -49.80
CA GLN A 7 -10.48 8.44 -49.39
C GLN A 7 -10.96 9.23 -48.15
N LEU A 8 -10.48 10.47 -47.96
CA LEU A 8 -10.98 11.36 -46.89
C LEU A 8 -12.49 11.60 -46.99
N ASP A 9 -13.03 11.70 -48.20
CA ASP A 9 -14.45 12.00 -48.50
C ASP A 9 -15.45 10.92 -48.04
N ARG A 10 -14.95 9.78 -47.51
CA ARG A 10 -15.77 8.69 -46.96
C ARG A 10 -15.83 8.69 -45.43
N LEU A 11 -15.00 9.49 -44.74
CA LEU A 11 -14.96 9.54 -43.28
C LEU A 11 -15.91 10.59 -42.73
N GLY A 12 -16.98 10.14 -42.07
CA GLY A 12 -18.00 10.98 -41.43
C GLY A 12 -17.93 10.99 -39.90
N LEU A 13 -18.80 11.78 -39.26
CA LEU A 13 -18.74 12.08 -37.81
C LEU A 13 -18.76 10.87 -36.86
N ASP A 14 -19.30 9.72 -37.30
CA ASP A 14 -19.39 8.48 -36.52
C ASP A 14 -18.18 7.55 -36.69
N HIS A 15 -17.19 7.93 -37.52
CA HIS A 15 -15.95 7.17 -37.70
C HIS A 15 -15.00 7.44 -36.53
N ALA A 16 -14.32 6.40 -36.04
CA ALA A 16 -13.52 6.50 -34.84
C ALA A 16 -12.17 7.21 -35.11
N LEU A 17 -11.81 8.14 -34.23
CA LEU A 17 -10.59 8.95 -34.30
C LEU A 17 -9.34 8.07 -34.35
N GLU A 18 -9.25 7.06 -33.49
CA GLU A 18 -8.10 6.15 -33.44
C GLU A 18 -8.09 5.14 -34.60
N ARG A 19 -9.24 4.51 -34.91
CA ARG A 19 -9.32 3.41 -35.90
C ARG A 19 -9.37 3.88 -37.35
N ASP A 20 -10.20 4.88 -37.65
CA ASP A 20 -10.59 5.22 -39.02
C ASP A 20 -9.86 6.49 -39.51
N TYR A 21 -9.75 7.51 -38.66
CA TYR A 21 -8.90 8.68 -38.93
C TYR A 21 -7.41 8.40 -38.63
N GLY A 22 -7.10 7.34 -37.87
CA GLY A 22 -5.72 6.90 -37.59
C GLY A 22 -4.95 7.85 -36.68
N LEU A 23 -5.65 8.54 -35.76
CA LEU A 23 -5.08 9.45 -34.77
C LEU A 23 -4.76 8.67 -33.50
N ASP A 24 -3.48 8.37 -33.26
CA ASP A 24 -3.06 7.76 -31.99
C ASP A 24 -3.39 8.67 -30.79
N SER A 25 -3.26 8.16 -29.56
CA SER A 25 -3.63 8.91 -28.37
C SER A 25 -2.84 10.23 -28.17
N LEU A 26 -1.68 10.43 -28.82
CA LEU A 26 -0.95 11.71 -28.86
C LEU A 26 -1.48 12.62 -29.98
N ALA A 27 -1.78 12.07 -31.16
CA ALA A 27 -2.47 12.80 -32.23
C ALA A 27 -3.90 13.21 -31.82
N ARG A 28 -4.51 12.52 -30.85
CA ARG A 28 -5.74 12.96 -30.15
C ARG A 28 -5.46 14.09 -29.16
N VAL A 29 -4.40 14.07 -28.34
CA VAL A 29 -3.96 15.28 -27.58
C VAL A 29 -3.84 16.47 -28.53
N GLU A 30 -3.13 16.29 -29.65
CA GLU A 30 -2.86 17.38 -30.58
C GLU A 30 -4.11 17.82 -31.36
N LEU A 31 -5.02 16.91 -31.73
CA LEU A 31 -6.32 17.26 -32.30
C LEU A 31 -7.14 18.08 -31.30
N LEU A 32 -7.22 17.66 -30.04
CA LEU A 32 -7.96 18.35 -28.99
C LEU A 32 -7.39 19.76 -28.75
N ALA A 33 -6.08 19.88 -28.54
CA ALA A 33 -5.40 21.17 -28.37
C ALA A 33 -5.52 22.09 -29.62
N ARG A 34 -5.58 21.50 -30.83
CA ARG A 34 -5.91 22.26 -32.06
C ARG A 34 -7.38 22.70 -32.06
N ILE A 35 -8.34 21.85 -31.70
CA ILE A 35 -9.76 22.21 -31.61
C ILE A 35 -9.98 23.35 -30.61
N GLU A 36 -9.38 23.26 -29.42
CA GLU A 36 -9.42 24.32 -28.41
C GLU A 36 -8.86 25.64 -28.95
N ARG A 37 -7.71 25.59 -29.64
CA ARG A 37 -7.04 26.77 -30.20
C ARG A 37 -7.79 27.40 -31.37
N GLU A 38 -8.20 26.62 -32.38
CA GLU A 38 -8.82 27.14 -33.60
C GLU A 38 -10.29 27.57 -33.38
N LEU A 39 -11.00 26.95 -32.41
CA LEU A 39 -12.43 27.22 -32.17
C LEU A 39 -12.70 27.96 -30.84
N GLY A 40 -11.69 28.22 -30.01
CA GLY A 40 -11.82 29.00 -28.78
C GLY A 40 -12.62 28.31 -27.67
N VAL A 41 -12.72 26.97 -27.72
CA VAL A 41 -13.40 26.14 -26.71
C VAL A 41 -12.41 25.59 -25.69
N LYS A 42 -12.90 25.13 -24.54
CA LYS A 42 -12.16 24.25 -23.62
C LYS A 42 -12.81 22.88 -23.60
N LEU A 43 -12.00 21.82 -23.57
CA LEU A 43 -12.45 20.43 -23.57
C LEU A 43 -12.04 19.75 -22.25
N GLY A 44 -13.01 19.18 -21.53
CA GLY A 44 -12.75 18.50 -20.26
C GLY A 44 -12.09 17.13 -20.43
N GLU A 45 -11.62 16.52 -19.33
CA GLU A 45 -10.96 15.19 -19.33
C GLU A 45 -11.82 14.10 -20.00
N ALA A 46 -13.15 14.20 -19.94
CA ALA A 46 -14.08 13.31 -20.67
C ALA A 46 -13.88 13.35 -22.19
N ALA A 47 -13.58 14.50 -22.80
CA ALA A 47 -13.23 14.58 -24.22
C ALA A 47 -11.90 13.90 -24.56
N PHE A 48 -11.01 13.74 -23.57
CA PHE A 48 -9.77 12.98 -23.73
C PHE A 48 -10.01 11.46 -23.60
N ALA A 49 -10.68 11.05 -22.53
CA ALA A 49 -10.88 9.65 -22.16
C ALA A 49 -12.00 8.94 -22.94
N GLU A 50 -13.09 9.64 -23.27
CA GLU A 50 -14.37 9.04 -23.71
C GLU A 50 -14.72 9.33 -25.17
N ALA A 51 -14.25 10.44 -25.76
CA ALA A 51 -14.61 10.80 -27.14
C ALA A 51 -13.85 9.96 -28.18
N GLU A 52 -14.47 8.85 -28.60
CA GLU A 52 -13.93 7.95 -29.63
C GLU A 52 -14.18 8.46 -31.07
N THR A 53 -15.19 9.29 -31.32
CA THR A 53 -15.54 9.82 -32.68
C THR A 53 -15.56 11.36 -32.75
N PRO A 54 -15.48 11.98 -33.94
CA PRO A 54 -15.76 13.40 -34.11
C PRO A 54 -17.15 13.84 -33.62
N ARG A 55 -18.17 12.96 -33.66
CA ARG A 55 -19.49 13.27 -33.08
C ARG A 55 -19.42 13.42 -31.57
N ASP A 56 -18.59 12.63 -30.89
CA ASP A 56 -18.41 12.71 -29.44
C ASP A 56 -17.61 13.95 -29.04
N LEU A 57 -16.62 14.36 -29.85
CA LEU A 57 -16.00 15.68 -29.71
C LEU A 57 -17.03 16.80 -29.88
N LEU A 58 -17.88 16.74 -30.90
CA LEU A 58 -18.93 17.75 -31.12
C LEU A 58 -19.99 17.79 -29.99
N ARG A 59 -20.26 16.66 -29.32
CA ARG A 59 -21.10 16.62 -28.10
C ARG A 59 -20.42 17.34 -26.94
N GLN A 60 -19.19 16.95 -26.61
CA GLN A 60 -18.39 17.57 -25.55
C GLN A 60 -18.17 19.08 -25.80
N MET A 61 -18.07 19.50 -27.06
CA MET A 61 -18.05 20.91 -27.48
C MET A 61 -19.40 21.60 -27.32
N ALA A 62 -20.52 20.95 -27.66
CA ALA A 62 -21.86 21.52 -27.51
C ALA A 62 -22.22 21.79 -26.05
N ASP A 63 -21.85 20.88 -25.14
CA ASP A 63 -22.02 21.06 -23.69
C ASP A 63 -21.14 22.20 -23.12
N ALA A 64 -20.01 22.49 -23.79
CA ALA A 64 -19.08 23.57 -23.46
C ALA A 64 -19.42 24.94 -24.11
N VAL A 65 -20.43 25.02 -24.98
CA VAL A 65 -20.83 26.27 -25.66
C VAL A 65 -22.07 26.90 -25.00
N PRO A 66 -21.97 28.11 -24.42
CA PRO A 66 -23.13 28.82 -23.87
C PRO A 66 -24.15 29.16 -24.97
N GLY A 67 -25.36 28.61 -24.87
CA GLY A 67 -26.49 28.94 -25.75
C GLY A 67 -27.25 27.75 -26.34
N LEU A 68 -26.71 26.53 -26.26
CA LEU A 68 -27.43 25.31 -26.63
C LEU A 68 -28.23 24.73 -25.43
N PRO A 69 -29.30 23.94 -25.66
CA PRO A 69 -30.11 23.37 -24.57
C PRO A 69 -29.33 22.34 -23.74
N GLY A 70 -28.71 22.81 -22.66
CA GLY A 70 -27.83 22.03 -21.77
C GLY A 70 -26.53 22.76 -21.40
N GLY A 71 -26.08 23.72 -22.22
CA GLY A 71 -24.82 24.42 -22.03
C GLY A 71 -24.81 25.28 -20.76
N THR A 72 -23.82 25.07 -19.89
CA THR A 72 -23.61 25.89 -18.68
C THR A 72 -23.01 27.24 -19.05
N VAL A 73 -23.53 28.34 -18.49
CA VAL A 73 -23.07 29.70 -18.83
C VAL A 73 -21.69 29.99 -18.23
N LEU A 74 -20.65 29.80 -19.05
CA LEU A 74 -19.33 30.38 -18.83
C LEU A 74 -19.21 31.70 -19.61
N THR A 75 -18.90 32.80 -18.91
CA THR A 75 -18.77 34.13 -19.51
C THR A 75 -17.51 34.23 -20.38
N ARG A 76 -17.67 34.70 -21.62
CA ARG A 76 -16.55 34.98 -22.53
C ARG A 76 -15.60 36.00 -21.93
N SER A 77 -14.38 35.58 -21.61
CA SER A 77 -13.21 36.47 -21.55
C SER A 77 -12.43 36.29 -22.84
N ALA A 78 -12.55 37.23 -23.76
CA ALA A 78 -11.87 37.21 -25.05
C ALA A 78 -10.60 38.09 -25.01
N GLY A 79 -9.53 37.62 -25.64
CA GLY A 79 -8.46 38.48 -26.15
C GLY A 79 -7.68 39.31 -25.12
N ARG A 80 -7.01 38.66 -24.17
CA ARG A 80 -5.80 39.23 -23.57
C ARG A 80 -4.66 38.22 -23.59
N ALA A 81 -3.50 38.67 -24.07
CA ALA A 81 -2.26 37.91 -24.04
C ALA A 81 -1.79 37.69 -22.59
N ASP A 82 -0.89 36.72 -22.45
CA ASP A 82 -0.19 36.22 -21.26
C ASP A 82 -0.13 37.16 -20.04
N ALA A 83 -1.25 37.23 -19.33
CA ALA A 83 -1.29 37.68 -17.95
C ALA A 83 -1.24 36.44 -17.04
N VAL A 84 -0.08 36.18 -16.43
CA VAL A 84 -0.01 35.29 -15.28
C VAL A 84 -1.01 35.84 -14.24
N PRO A 85 -2.06 35.09 -13.83
CA PRO A 85 -2.97 35.58 -12.81
C PRO A 85 -2.15 35.86 -11.54
N PRO A 86 -2.42 36.96 -10.82
CA PRO A 86 -1.53 37.47 -9.79
C PRO A 86 -1.17 36.35 -8.82
N THR A 87 0.13 36.20 -8.56
CA THR A 87 0.68 35.18 -7.65
C THR A 87 -0.19 35.10 -6.41
N PRO A 88 -0.81 33.94 -6.10
CA PRO A 88 -1.66 33.84 -4.92
C PRO A 88 -0.81 34.24 -3.72
N THR A 89 -1.17 35.34 -3.06
CA THR A 89 -0.25 36.06 -2.18
C THR A 89 0.30 35.11 -1.15
N LEU A 90 1.56 34.71 -1.33
CA LEU A 90 2.31 33.95 -0.35
C LEU A 90 2.62 34.89 0.81
N ALA A 91 1.60 35.07 1.65
CA ALA A 91 1.80 35.06 3.07
C ALA A 91 2.52 33.74 3.41
N LEU A 92 3.85 33.77 3.27
CA LEU A 92 4.76 33.10 4.17
C LEU A 92 4.45 33.65 5.56
N THR A 93 3.36 33.17 6.16
CA THR A 93 3.03 33.41 7.57
C THR A 93 4.28 33.03 8.35
N ALA A 94 4.80 34.01 9.09
CA ALA A 94 6.20 34.01 9.54
C ALA A 94 6.60 32.64 10.07
N THR A 95 7.68 32.09 9.50
CA THR A 95 8.10 30.70 9.70
C THR A 95 8.50 30.46 11.16
N ALA A 96 7.50 30.11 11.97
CA ALA A 96 7.72 29.27 13.14
C ALA A 96 8.55 28.07 12.68
N ALA A 97 9.62 27.76 13.41
CA ALA A 97 10.49 26.64 13.07
C ALA A 97 9.63 25.37 13.00
N ILE A 98 9.53 24.79 11.81
CA ILE A 98 8.78 23.55 11.62
C ILE A 98 9.58 22.46 12.31
N GLU A 99 9.01 21.85 13.35
CA GLU A 99 9.66 20.73 14.03
C GLU A 99 9.87 19.59 13.01
N HIS A 100 10.99 18.89 13.08
CA HIS A 100 11.14 17.62 12.35
C HIS A 100 10.43 16.52 13.15
N PRO A 101 9.66 15.62 12.50
CA PRO A 101 9.03 14.51 13.20
C PRO A 101 10.09 13.59 13.83
N PRO A 102 9.96 13.22 15.12
CA PRO A 102 10.97 12.43 15.81
C PRO A 102 11.08 11.01 15.23
N GLU A 103 12.30 10.46 15.21
CA GLU A 103 12.59 9.13 14.69
C GLU A 103 11.82 8.00 15.40
N THR A 104 11.31 8.26 16.60
CA THR A 104 10.48 7.34 17.39
C THR A 104 9.08 7.10 16.80
N ILE A 105 8.62 7.90 15.83
CA ILE A 105 7.39 7.63 15.09
C ILE A 105 7.57 6.33 14.29
N ALA A 106 6.64 5.39 14.48
CA ALA A 106 6.74 4.02 13.97
C ALA A 106 5.78 3.74 12.79
N THR A 107 4.76 4.58 12.58
CA THR A 107 3.70 4.36 11.59
C THR A 107 3.30 5.63 10.85
N LEU A 108 2.71 5.47 9.65
CA LEU A 108 2.22 6.59 8.84
C LEU A 108 1.02 7.30 9.48
N THR A 109 0.22 6.59 10.29
CA THR A 109 -0.88 7.18 11.06
C THR A 109 -0.34 8.07 12.19
N GLU A 110 0.65 7.61 12.95
CA GLU A 110 1.31 8.44 13.99
C GLU A 110 1.99 9.67 13.39
N MET A 111 2.56 9.57 12.18
CA MET A 111 3.14 10.71 11.46
C MET A 111 2.07 11.78 11.15
N LEU A 112 0.88 11.36 10.71
CA LEU A 112 -0.24 12.25 10.44
C LEU A 112 -0.88 12.81 11.72
N ASP A 113 -1.00 12.01 12.78
CA ASP A 113 -1.41 12.46 14.10
C ASP A 113 -0.46 13.56 14.62
N TRP A 114 0.86 13.31 14.58
CA TRP A 114 1.90 14.26 15.01
C TRP A 114 1.84 15.59 14.26
N HIS A 115 1.65 15.56 12.94
CA HIS A 115 1.46 16.77 12.14
C HIS A 115 0.16 17.51 12.46
N VAL A 116 -0.92 16.82 12.81
CA VAL A 116 -2.20 17.48 13.17
C VAL A 116 -2.13 18.16 14.54
N ASP A 117 -1.45 17.55 15.51
CA ASP A 117 -1.32 18.10 16.86
C ASP A 117 -0.48 19.39 16.91
N ARG A 118 0.48 19.55 16.00
CA ARG A 118 1.38 20.72 15.91
C ARG A 118 1.04 21.72 14.81
N HIS A 119 0.62 21.21 13.66
CA HIS A 119 0.58 21.94 12.39
C HIS A 119 -0.73 21.67 11.63
N GLY A 120 -1.82 21.34 12.33
CA GLY A 120 -3.08 20.89 11.73
C GLY A 120 -3.70 21.80 10.66
N GLU A 121 -3.52 23.13 10.76
CA GLU A 121 -4.02 24.08 9.74
C GLU A 121 -3.05 24.30 8.57
N ARG A 122 -1.83 23.72 8.62
CA ARG A 122 -0.85 23.85 7.55
C ARG A 122 -1.32 23.04 6.34
N VAL A 123 -1.29 23.68 5.16
CA VAL A 123 -1.55 23.02 3.87
C VAL A 123 -0.49 21.94 3.64
N HIS A 124 -0.94 20.69 3.53
CA HIS A 124 -0.12 19.53 3.24
C HIS A 124 -0.09 19.24 1.74
N VAL A 125 -1.27 19.25 1.10
CA VAL A 125 -1.44 18.98 -0.33
C VAL A 125 -2.24 20.10 -1.00
N THR A 126 -1.85 20.47 -2.20
CA THR A 126 -2.58 21.37 -3.11
C THR A 126 -2.89 20.61 -4.37
N LEU A 127 -4.17 20.27 -4.58
CA LEU A 127 -4.65 19.53 -5.74
C LEU A 127 -5.07 20.51 -6.85
N TYR A 128 -4.67 20.25 -8.09
CA TYR A 128 -5.14 20.99 -9.27
C TYR A 128 -6.16 20.20 -10.08
N GLY A 129 -7.33 20.79 -10.35
CA GLY A 129 -8.29 20.29 -11.32
C GLY A 129 -7.98 20.75 -12.76
N ASP A 130 -8.68 20.18 -13.74
CA ASP A 130 -8.45 20.48 -15.17
C ASP A 130 -8.74 21.94 -15.55
N ASP A 131 -9.66 22.59 -14.84
CA ASP A 131 -10.04 23.99 -14.98
C ASP A 131 -9.03 24.99 -14.39
N GLU A 132 -7.91 24.48 -13.85
CA GLU A 132 -6.86 25.18 -13.09
C GLU A 132 -7.27 25.71 -11.72
N ARG A 133 -8.45 25.34 -11.20
CA ARG A 133 -8.73 25.56 -9.78
C ARG A 133 -7.82 24.68 -8.92
N SER A 134 -7.31 25.27 -7.84
CA SER A 134 -6.54 24.58 -6.82
C SER A 134 -7.38 24.39 -5.56
N GLU A 135 -7.30 23.20 -4.98
CA GLU A 135 -7.89 22.85 -3.69
C GLU A 135 -6.79 22.52 -2.69
N ASP A 136 -6.72 23.28 -1.59
CA ASP A 136 -5.78 23.02 -0.50
C ASP A 136 -6.40 22.04 0.52
N ILE A 137 -5.59 21.09 0.97
CA ILE A 137 -5.90 20.10 2.02
C ILE A 137 -4.89 20.29 3.15
N THR A 138 -5.37 20.70 4.32
CA THR A 138 -4.55 20.75 5.53
C THR A 138 -4.37 19.36 6.16
N TYR A 139 -3.36 19.20 7.02
CA TYR A 139 -3.20 17.94 7.77
C TYR A 139 -4.46 17.57 8.56
N ARG A 140 -5.17 18.56 9.16
CA ARG A 140 -6.42 18.30 9.89
C ARG A 140 -7.55 17.86 8.96
N MET A 141 -7.69 18.48 7.78
CA MET A 141 -8.69 18.06 6.78
C MET A 141 -8.44 16.63 6.31
N LEU A 142 -7.19 16.27 6.02
CA LEU A 142 -6.81 14.91 5.64
C LEU A 142 -7.16 13.90 6.74
N ARG A 143 -6.73 14.16 7.98
CA ARG A 143 -7.01 13.28 9.12
C ARG A 143 -8.52 13.13 9.39
N ALA A 144 -9.28 14.22 9.36
CA ALA A 144 -10.72 14.17 9.59
C ALA A 144 -11.43 13.32 8.51
N GLY A 145 -11.14 13.55 7.23
CA GLY A 145 -11.70 12.75 6.14
C GLY A 145 -11.29 11.28 6.20
N ALA A 146 -10.03 11.00 6.55
CA ALA A 146 -9.53 9.64 6.74
C ALA A 146 -10.21 8.92 7.94
N GLN A 147 -10.39 9.59 9.08
CA GLN A 147 -11.05 9.02 10.25
C GLN A 147 -12.55 8.78 10.02
N THR A 148 -13.26 9.68 9.33
CA THR A 148 -14.66 9.45 8.95
C THR A 148 -14.79 8.26 7.99
N LEU A 149 -13.92 8.15 6.98
CA LEU A 149 -13.90 7.00 6.07
C LEU A 149 -13.54 5.69 6.80
N ALA A 150 -12.59 5.74 7.74
CA ALA A 150 -12.22 4.60 8.58
C ALA A 150 -13.41 4.09 9.43
N ALA A 151 -14.22 4.99 9.99
CA ALA A 151 -15.46 4.63 10.67
C ALA A 151 -16.45 3.93 9.73
N GLY A 152 -16.64 4.48 8.53
CA GLY A 152 -17.50 3.90 7.49
C GLY A 152 -17.05 2.54 6.94
N LEU A 153 -15.74 2.24 6.99
CA LEU A 153 -15.18 0.91 6.70
C LEU A 153 -15.51 -0.11 7.80
N LEU A 154 -15.28 0.27 9.07
CA LEU A 154 -15.53 -0.61 10.23
C LEU A 154 -17.04 -0.91 10.40
N GLU A 155 -17.91 0.05 10.11
CA GLU A 155 -19.38 -0.16 10.05
C GLU A 155 -19.79 -1.21 9.00
N ARG A 156 -18.99 -1.41 7.95
CA ARG A 156 -19.31 -2.25 6.78
C ARG A 156 -18.67 -3.64 6.81
N ASP A 157 -18.41 -4.17 8.01
CA ASP A 157 -17.83 -5.49 8.24
C ASP A 157 -16.43 -5.67 7.62
N VAL A 158 -15.65 -4.58 7.47
CA VAL A 158 -14.23 -4.63 7.12
C VAL A 158 -13.42 -4.64 8.41
N HIS A 159 -12.54 -5.63 8.57
CA HIS A 159 -11.83 -5.89 9.83
C HIS A 159 -10.34 -5.54 9.72
N PRO A 160 -9.64 -5.24 10.83
CA PRO A 160 -8.21 -4.98 10.78
C PRO A 160 -7.44 -6.16 10.16
N GLY A 161 -6.59 -5.87 9.18
CA GLY A 161 -5.91 -6.85 8.33
C GLY A 161 -6.64 -7.27 7.05
N ASP A 162 -7.92 -6.93 6.85
CA ASP A 162 -8.58 -7.03 5.54
C ASP A 162 -7.86 -6.14 4.51
N ARG A 163 -7.83 -6.58 3.24
CA ARG A 163 -7.29 -5.77 2.14
C ARG A 163 -8.40 -4.93 1.53
N VAL A 164 -8.15 -3.63 1.35
CA VAL A 164 -9.11 -2.68 0.75
C VAL A 164 -8.53 -2.20 -0.59
N ALA A 165 -9.15 -2.62 -1.68
CA ALA A 165 -8.77 -2.17 -3.01
C ALA A 165 -9.25 -0.73 -3.25
N ILE A 166 -8.39 0.13 -3.80
CA ILE A 166 -8.68 1.55 -4.02
C ILE A 166 -8.46 1.86 -5.50
N MET A 167 -9.55 2.04 -6.26
CA MET A 167 -9.55 2.37 -7.70
C MET A 167 -10.16 3.75 -7.90
N LEU A 168 -9.42 4.78 -7.47
CA LEU A 168 -9.82 6.18 -7.51
C LEU A 168 -8.87 7.00 -8.40
N PRO A 169 -9.34 8.11 -9.00
CA PRO A 169 -8.47 9.09 -9.66
C PRO A 169 -7.55 9.79 -8.65
N THR A 170 -6.61 10.59 -9.15
CA THR A 170 -5.73 11.41 -8.29
C THR A 170 -6.48 12.64 -7.79
N GLY A 171 -7.14 12.51 -6.64
CA GLY A 171 -7.93 13.55 -5.97
C GLY A 171 -8.00 13.32 -4.45
N ARG A 172 -8.72 14.20 -3.71
CA ARG A 172 -8.85 14.15 -2.23
C ARG A 172 -9.25 12.75 -1.75
N GLU A 173 -10.18 12.16 -2.49
CA GLU A 173 -10.87 10.90 -2.20
C GLU A 173 -9.89 9.73 -2.15
N PHE A 174 -8.81 9.77 -2.96
CA PHE A 174 -7.74 8.78 -2.88
C PHE A 174 -7.00 8.89 -1.54
N PHE A 175 -6.68 10.09 -1.09
CA PHE A 175 -5.96 10.29 0.18
C PHE A 175 -6.83 9.88 1.37
N THR A 176 -8.11 10.28 1.41
CA THR A 176 -9.01 9.88 2.50
C THR A 176 -9.28 8.37 2.49
N ALA A 177 -9.40 7.74 1.31
CA ALA A 177 -9.51 6.28 1.19
C ALA A 177 -8.25 5.56 1.68
N PHE A 178 -7.06 6.03 1.28
CA PHE A 178 -5.79 5.39 1.62
C PHE A 178 -5.47 5.50 3.11
N TYR A 179 -5.47 6.72 3.67
CA TYR A 179 -5.21 6.93 5.08
C TYR A 179 -6.37 6.42 5.96
N GLY A 180 -7.61 6.42 5.47
CA GLY A 180 -8.75 5.84 6.19
C GLY A 180 -8.68 4.31 6.29
N ALA A 181 -8.19 3.62 5.25
CA ALA A 181 -7.87 2.20 5.35
C ALA A 181 -6.80 1.94 6.44
N LEU A 182 -5.74 2.77 6.51
CA LEU A 182 -4.72 2.66 7.56
C LEU A 182 -5.28 2.89 8.97
N TYR A 183 -6.11 3.93 9.20
CA TYR A 183 -6.76 4.16 10.50
C TYR A 183 -7.74 3.04 10.87
N ALA A 184 -8.44 2.44 9.92
CA ALA A 184 -9.25 1.24 10.15
C ALA A 184 -8.40 -0.03 10.44
N GLY A 185 -7.07 0.07 10.39
CA GLY A 185 -6.15 -1.06 10.54
C GLY A 185 -6.17 -2.04 9.37
N CYS A 186 -6.72 -1.61 8.22
CA CYS A 186 -6.81 -2.37 6.99
C CYS A 186 -5.57 -2.14 6.12
N VAL A 187 -5.34 -3.04 5.16
CA VAL A 187 -4.22 -2.97 4.21
C VAL A 187 -4.72 -2.40 2.88
N PRO A 188 -4.51 -1.10 2.56
CA PRO A 188 -4.83 -0.57 1.24
C PRO A 188 -4.08 -1.28 0.11
N VAL A 189 -4.76 -1.38 -1.04
CA VAL A 189 -4.24 -1.95 -2.28
C VAL A 189 -4.56 -0.97 -3.43
N PRO A 190 -3.66 -0.03 -3.74
CA PRO A 190 -3.85 0.94 -4.82
C PRO A 190 -4.00 0.26 -6.19
N LEU A 191 -5.01 0.67 -6.93
CA LEU A 191 -5.31 0.25 -8.29
C LEU A 191 -5.33 1.47 -9.22
N TYR A 192 -5.12 1.22 -10.52
CA TYR A 192 -5.31 2.22 -11.57
C TYR A 192 -6.68 2.00 -12.24
N PRO A 193 -7.43 3.07 -12.56
CA PRO A 193 -8.67 2.96 -13.34
C PRO A 193 -8.40 2.61 -14.82
N PRO A 194 -9.42 2.17 -15.58
CA PRO A 194 -9.31 1.92 -17.02
C PRO A 194 -9.02 3.20 -17.80
N ALA A 195 -7.82 3.32 -18.37
CA ALA A 195 -7.44 4.50 -19.16
C ALA A 195 -8.06 4.56 -20.57
N ARG A 196 -8.62 3.46 -21.09
CA ARG A 196 -9.24 3.35 -22.43
C ARG A 196 -10.34 2.28 -22.49
N PRO A 197 -11.52 2.54 -23.10
CA PRO A 197 -12.59 1.54 -23.28
C PRO A 197 -12.18 0.36 -24.17
N SER A 198 -11.34 0.59 -25.19
CA SER A 198 -10.86 -0.44 -26.11
C SER A 198 -10.08 -1.58 -25.44
N GLN A 199 -9.41 -1.30 -24.31
CA GLN A 199 -8.55 -2.25 -23.58
C GLN A 199 -9.20 -2.79 -22.29
N LEU A 200 -10.53 -2.65 -22.16
CA LEU A 200 -11.26 -2.91 -20.92
C LEU A 200 -11.21 -4.38 -20.47
N GLU A 201 -11.32 -5.38 -21.37
CA GLU A 201 -11.24 -6.81 -21.00
C GLU A 201 -9.88 -7.17 -20.41
N ASP A 202 -8.77 -6.78 -21.04
CA ASP A 202 -7.40 -7.07 -20.57
C ASP A 202 -7.08 -6.35 -19.27
N HIS A 203 -7.53 -5.11 -19.14
CA HIS A 203 -7.38 -4.33 -17.92
C HIS A 203 -8.18 -4.98 -16.77
N MET A 204 -9.45 -5.32 -16.98
CA MET A 204 -10.30 -5.97 -15.99
C MET A 204 -9.80 -7.36 -15.59
N ARG A 205 -9.31 -8.16 -16.54
CA ARG A 205 -8.65 -9.44 -16.27
C ARG A 205 -7.44 -9.27 -15.34
N ARG A 206 -6.66 -8.19 -15.50
CA ARG A 206 -5.54 -7.86 -14.62
C ARG A 206 -6.00 -7.37 -13.24
N ILE A 207 -6.99 -6.49 -13.17
CA ILE A 207 -7.53 -5.99 -11.89
C ILE A 207 -8.18 -7.13 -11.08
N ALA A 208 -8.97 -8.00 -11.71
CA ALA A 208 -9.53 -9.19 -11.07
C ALA A 208 -8.43 -10.11 -10.51
N GLY A 209 -7.34 -10.33 -11.26
CA GLY A 209 -6.16 -11.06 -10.77
C GLY A 209 -5.50 -10.43 -9.55
N ILE A 210 -5.41 -9.09 -9.50
CA ILE A 210 -4.88 -8.36 -8.32
C ILE A 210 -5.84 -8.50 -7.13
N VAL A 211 -7.12 -8.19 -7.32
CA VAL A 211 -8.17 -8.28 -6.27
C VAL A 211 -8.25 -9.68 -5.67
N ALA A 212 -8.16 -10.72 -6.50
CA ALA A 212 -8.16 -12.11 -6.06
C ALA A 212 -6.85 -12.53 -5.36
N ASN A 213 -5.67 -12.12 -5.87
CA ASN A 213 -4.39 -12.42 -5.21
C ASN A 213 -4.23 -11.69 -3.87
N ALA A 214 -4.71 -10.45 -3.77
CA ALA A 214 -4.77 -9.69 -2.53
C ALA A 214 -5.84 -10.23 -1.55
N GLU A 215 -6.78 -11.06 -2.03
CA GLU A 215 -8.04 -11.36 -1.36
C GLU A 215 -8.68 -10.08 -0.79
N ALA A 216 -8.87 -9.06 -1.65
CA ALA A 216 -9.45 -7.79 -1.22
C ALA A 216 -10.91 -8.00 -0.81
N ALA A 217 -11.25 -7.50 0.37
CA ALA A 217 -12.56 -7.61 1.01
C ALA A 217 -13.56 -6.57 0.49
N MET A 218 -13.06 -5.40 0.13
CA MET A 218 -13.82 -4.26 -0.36
C MET A 218 -13.06 -3.56 -1.49
N LEU A 219 -13.82 -2.96 -2.42
CA LEU A 219 -13.33 -2.07 -3.46
C LEU A 219 -13.97 -0.69 -3.28
N ILE A 220 -13.15 0.31 -3.00
CA ILE A 220 -13.51 1.73 -3.08
C ILE A 220 -13.24 2.18 -4.52
N THR A 221 -14.25 2.73 -5.19
CA THR A 221 -14.18 3.13 -6.60
C THR A 221 -14.91 4.45 -6.84
N ASP A 222 -14.56 5.13 -7.92
CA ASP A 222 -15.31 6.29 -8.43
C ASP A 222 -16.74 5.87 -8.83
N PRO A 223 -17.78 6.70 -8.59
CA PRO A 223 -19.17 6.39 -8.96
C PRO A 223 -19.35 6.02 -10.45
N ARG A 224 -18.61 6.65 -11.37
CA ARG A 224 -18.67 6.33 -12.82
C ARG A 224 -18.15 4.92 -13.12
N ALA A 225 -17.30 4.38 -12.25
CA ALA A 225 -16.73 3.04 -12.35
C ALA A 225 -17.43 2.00 -11.44
N GLU A 226 -18.52 2.35 -10.74
CA GLU A 226 -19.22 1.44 -9.82
C GLU A 226 -19.75 0.18 -10.53
N LEU A 227 -20.33 0.31 -11.73
CA LEU A 227 -20.75 -0.81 -12.58
C LEU A 227 -19.59 -1.78 -12.87
N LEU A 228 -18.39 -1.23 -13.08
CA LEU A 228 -17.19 -1.99 -13.38
C LEU A 228 -16.68 -2.72 -12.14
N GLY A 229 -16.71 -2.08 -10.97
CA GLY A 229 -16.51 -2.73 -9.67
C GLY A 229 -17.52 -3.86 -9.42
N HIS A 230 -18.77 -3.70 -9.84
CA HIS A 230 -19.80 -4.74 -9.75
C HIS A 230 -19.55 -5.94 -10.68
N LEU A 231 -18.90 -5.74 -11.84
CA LEU A 231 -18.40 -6.83 -12.70
C LEU A 231 -17.14 -7.51 -12.12
N LEU A 232 -16.29 -6.78 -11.39
CA LEU A 232 -15.13 -7.33 -10.69
C LEU A 232 -15.51 -8.19 -9.46
N SER A 233 -16.44 -7.70 -8.62
CA SER A 233 -16.93 -8.45 -7.44
C SER A 233 -17.67 -9.73 -7.81
N ALA A 234 -18.29 -9.77 -8.98
CA ALA A 234 -18.86 -11.00 -9.52
C ALA A 234 -17.78 -12.06 -9.81
N GLN A 235 -16.58 -11.64 -10.26
CA GLN A 235 -15.47 -12.55 -10.59
C GLN A 235 -14.57 -12.91 -9.39
N CYS A 236 -14.58 -12.10 -8.31
CA CYS A 236 -13.66 -12.24 -7.17
C CYS A 236 -14.42 -12.59 -5.87
N ALA A 237 -14.39 -13.85 -5.44
CA ALA A 237 -15.16 -14.32 -4.28
C ALA A 237 -14.77 -13.65 -2.94
N SER A 238 -13.56 -13.08 -2.82
CA SER A 238 -13.14 -12.29 -1.65
C SER A 238 -13.84 -10.93 -1.55
N LEU A 239 -14.27 -10.37 -2.69
CA LEU A 239 -14.71 -8.99 -2.80
C LEU A 239 -16.17 -8.85 -2.36
N ARG A 240 -16.35 -8.75 -1.05
CA ARG A 240 -17.65 -8.75 -0.34
C ARG A 240 -18.50 -7.52 -0.65
N ARG A 241 -17.88 -6.37 -0.97
CA ARG A 241 -18.58 -5.09 -1.20
C ARG A 241 -17.83 -4.19 -2.20
N VAL A 242 -18.60 -3.48 -3.02
CA VAL A 242 -18.15 -2.33 -3.82
C VAL A 242 -18.79 -1.09 -3.17
N THR A 243 -18.08 0.03 -3.13
CA THR A 243 -18.56 1.27 -2.49
C THR A 243 -17.84 2.48 -3.08
N THR A 244 -18.38 3.67 -2.86
CA THR A 244 -17.74 4.95 -3.20
C THR A 244 -17.29 5.67 -1.92
N PRO A 245 -16.41 6.69 -1.99
CA PRO A 245 -15.98 7.45 -0.82
C PRO A 245 -17.14 8.15 -0.10
N GLU A 246 -18.11 8.70 -0.83
CA GLU A 246 -19.26 9.43 -0.30
C GLU A 246 -20.17 8.51 0.53
N ASP A 247 -20.25 7.24 0.11
CA ASP A 247 -21.06 6.23 0.75
C ASP A 247 -20.46 5.83 2.12
N LEU A 248 -19.12 5.82 2.23
CA LEU A 248 -18.38 5.62 3.49
C LEU A 248 -18.41 6.86 4.40
N CYS A 249 -18.32 8.06 3.83
CA CYS A 249 -18.17 9.33 4.56
C CYS A 249 -19.49 9.91 5.12
N ARG A 250 -20.26 9.08 5.83
CA ARG A 250 -21.52 9.47 6.51
C ARG A 250 -21.26 9.96 7.93
N GLU A 251 -22.22 10.67 8.52
CA GLU A 251 -22.17 11.10 9.93
C GLU A 251 -22.30 9.90 10.88
N ILE A 252 -21.16 9.28 11.18
CA ILE A 252 -21.00 8.12 12.06
C ILE A 252 -20.14 8.55 13.25
N ALA A 253 -20.45 8.06 14.45
CA ALA A 253 -19.61 8.30 15.63
C ALA A 253 -18.23 7.66 15.43
N ILE A 254 -17.17 8.47 15.44
CA ILE A 254 -15.79 8.02 15.22
C ILE A 254 -15.39 7.03 16.33
N PRO A 255 -15.07 5.76 16.01
CA PRO A 255 -14.70 4.75 16.98
C PRO A 255 -13.25 4.91 17.44
N ALA A 256 -12.87 4.21 18.52
CA ALA A 256 -11.46 4.05 18.88
C ALA A 256 -10.75 3.19 17.84
N PHE A 257 -9.78 3.77 17.11
CA PHE A 257 -9.06 3.07 16.05
C PHE A 257 -8.04 2.06 16.58
N PRO A 258 -7.87 0.90 15.91
CA PRO A 258 -7.00 -0.16 16.38
C PRO A 258 -5.53 0.15 16.05
N GLN A 259 -4.73 0.45 17.09
CA GLN A 259 -3.31 0.79 16.99
C GLN A 259 -2.52 -0.12 16.03
N ARG A 260 -1.73 0.52 15.17
CA ARG A 260 -0.77 -0.12 14.27
C ARG A 260 0.58 -0.36 14.97
N LYS A 261 1.45 -1.15 14.35
CA LYS A 261 2.88 -1.28 14.70
C LYS A 261 3.76 -1.01 13.49
N ALA A 262 5.06 -0.84 13.73
CA ALA A 262 6.06 -0.70 12.66
C ALA A 262 6.06 -1.92 11.70
N GLU A 263 5.87 -3.13 12.24
CA GLU A 263 5.94 -4.39 11.49
C GLU A 263 4.61 -4.77 10.81
N ASP A 264 3.53 -4.03 11.06
CA ASP A 264 2.26 -4.24 10.36
C ASP A 264 2.41 -3.87 8.87
N VAL A 265 1.76 -4.63 7.99
CA VAL A 265 1.73 -4.33 6.55
C VAL A 265 0.95 -3.04 6.32
N ALA A 266 1.65 -2.01 5.84
CA ALA A 266 1.05 -0.71 5.54
C ALA A 266 0.24 -0.77 4.25
N PHE A 267 0.79 -1.33 3.16
CA PHE A 267 0.04 -1.53 1.92
C PHE A 267 0.67 -2.61 1.02
N LEU A 268 -0.06 -3.03 -0.02
CA LEU A 268 0.46 -3.90 -1.07
C LEU A 268 0.69 -3.12 -2.37
N GLN A 269 1.95 -2.86 -2.74
CA GLN A 269 2.28 -2.26 -4.03
C GLN A 269 2.28 -3.33 -5.10
N TYR A 270 1.28 -3.34 -5.99
CA TYR A 270 1.28 -4.27 -7.11
C TYR A 270 2.21 -3.79 -8.24
N THR A 271 3.10 -4.66 -8.67
CA THR A 271 3.94 -4.48 -9.86
C THR A 271 3.44 -5.38 -11.00
N SER A 272 3.69 -4.98 -12.26
CA SER A 272 3.15 -5.67 -13.45
C SER A 272 3.74 -7.05 -13.72
N GLY A 273 4.90 -7.37 -13.13
CA GLY A 273 5.61 -8.63 -13.29
C GLY A 273 6.24 -8.84 -14.68
N SER A 274 7.50 -9.32 -14.73
CA SER A 274 8.12 -9.71 -16.02
C SER A 274 7.41 -10.89 -16.68
N THR A 275 6.66 -11.67 -15.89
CA THR A 275 5.92 -12.89 -16.29
C THR A 275 4.43 -12.62 -16.55
N GLY A 276 4.02 -11.37 -16.72
CA GLY A 276 2.63 -10.97 -17.04
C GLY A 276 1.63 -11.03 -15.87
N SER A 277 1.80 -11.96 -14.93
CA SER A 277 1.06 -12.03 -13.67
C SER A 277 1.50 -10.93 -12.70
N PRO A 278 0.59 -10.07 -12.21
CA PRO A 278 0.92 -9.07 -11.20
C PRO A 278 1.44 -9.69 -9.90
N LYS A 279 2.35 -8.99 -9.22
CA LYS A 279 2.84 -9.36 -7.88
C LYS A 279 2.59 -8.23 -6.90
N GLY A 280 1.98 -8.52 -5.75
CA GLY A 280 1.88 -7.57 -4.65
C GLY A 280 3.16 -7.61 -3.82
N VAL A 281 3.93 -6.53 -3.79
CA VAL A 281 5.05 -6.36 -2.85
C VAL A 281 4.49 -6.03 -1.48
N VAL A 282 4.96 -6.73 -0.43
CA VAL A 282 4.53 -6.48 0.95
C VAL A 282 5.40 -5.38 1.55
N LEU A 283 4.81 -4.23 1.89
CA LEU A 283 5.51 -3.09 2.51
C LEU A 283 4.94 -2.81 3.89
N THR A 284 5.79 -2.88 4.92
CA THR A 284 5.45 -2.54 6.30
C THR A 284 5.62 -1.04 6.57
N HIS A 285 5.06 -0.53 7.66
CA HIS A 285 5.33 0.85 8.08
C HIS A 285 6.83 1.11 8.30
N ALA A 286 7.55 0.15 8.89
CA ALA A 286 9.00 0.20 9.09
C ALA A 286 9.76 0.35 7.77
N ASN A 287 9.41 -0.45 6.74
CA ASN A 287 10.10 -0.37 5.44
C ASN A 287 9.98 1.02 4.81
N LEU A 288 8.76 1.58 4.84
CA LEU A 288 8.44 2.86 4.23
C LEU A 288 9.15 4.02 4.95
N LEU A 289 9.05 4.09 6.28
CA LEU A 289 9.70 5.14 7.06
C LEU A 289 11.24 5.04 6.99
N ALA A 290 11.80 3.83 6.94
CA ALA A 290 13.24 3.64 6.76
C ALA A 290 13.73 4.11 5.37
N ASN A 291 12.97 3.83 4.31
CA ASN A 291 13.33 4.32 2.96
C ASN A 291 13.25 5.84 2.89
N LEU A 292 12.17 6.42 3.41
CA LEU A 292 11.94 7.86 3.38
C LEU A 292 12.99 8.62 4.20
N ARG A 293 13.32 8.21 5.43
CA ARG A 293 14.39 8.85 6.23
C ARG A 293 15.76 8.75 5.56
N ALA A 294 16.08 7.62 4.91
CA ALA A 294 17.31 7.49 4.15
C ALA A 294 17.33 8.41 2.90
N MET A 295 16.18 8.61 2.24
CA MET A 295 16.02 9.58 1.16
C MET A 295 16.13 11.04 1.64
N GLU A 296 15.56 11.38 2.80
CA GLU A 296 15.68 12.70 3.45
C GLU A 296 17.16 13.05 3.67
N ALA A 297 17.89 12.15 4.32
CA ALA A 297 19.30 12.32 4.68
C ALA A 297 20.23 12.53 3.47
N ILE A 298 20.00 11.87 2.33
CA ILE A 298 20.83 12.03 1.12
C ILE A 298 20.39 13.19 0.22
N SER A 299 19.10 13.56 0.25
CA SER A 299 18.55 14.61 -0.62
C SER A 299 18.59 16.01 0.00
N GLY A 300 18.70 16.11 1.33
CA GLY A 300 18.57 17.39 2.03
C GLY A 300 17.25 18.08 1.69
N VAL A 301 16.18 17.32 1.51
CA VAL A 301 14.81 17.85 1.38
C VAL A 301 14.26 18.10 2.78
N THR A 302 13.58 19.22 2.94
CA THR A 302 13.16 19.76 4.23
C THR A 302 11.69 20.18 4.18
N ALA A 303 11.12 20.51 5.33
CA ALA A 303 9.76 21.04 5.40
C ALA A 303 9.56 22.40 4.70
N GLN A 304 10.64 23.08 4.29
CA GLN A 304 10.60 24.33 3.52
C GLN A 304 10.56 24.11 1.99
N ASP A 305 10.87 22.90 1.52
CA ASP A 305 10.79 22.56 0.11
C ASP A 305 9.31 22.52 -0.37
N VAL A 306 9.13 22.66 -1.68
CA VAL A 306 7.82 22.50 -2.34
C VAL A 306 8.00 21.50 -3.47
N PHE A 307 7.24 20.41 -3.41
CA PHE A 307 7.31 19.32 -4.38
C PHE A 307 6.18 19.44 -5.38
N VAL A 308 6.48 19.54 -6.68
CA VAL A 308 5.46 19.42 -7.73
C VAL A 308 5.45 18.01 -8.30
N SER A 309 4.25 17.41 -8.39
CA SER A 309 4.05 16.08 -8.96
C SER A 309 2.85 16.04 -9.90
N TRP A 310 2.90 15.12 -10.85
CA TRP A 310 1.77 14.60 -11.63
C TRP A 310 1.76 13.07 -11.63
N LEU A 311 2.63 12.44 -10.81
CA LEU A 311 2.83 11.00 -10.80
C LEU A 311 1.60 10.28 -10.23
N PRO A 312 1.12 9.19 -10.86
CA PRO A 312 -0.07 8.51 -10.38
C PRO A 312 0.15 7.88 -9.00
N LEU A 313 -0.81 8.05 -8.08
CA LEU A 313 -0.76 7.53 -6.71
C LEU A 313 -0.93 6.00 -6.59
N TYR A 314 -1.00 5.27 -7.72
CA TYR A 314 -0.89 3.81 -7.78
C TYR A 314 0.52 3.31 -8.16
N HIS A 315 1.47 4.22 -8.37
CA HIS A 315 2.89 3.92 -8.55
C HIS A 315 3.72 4.39 -7.35
N ASP A 316 4.70 3.56 -6.97
CA ASP A 316 5.70 3.78 -5.91
C ASP A 316 6.28 5.21 -5.87
N MET A 317 6.78 5.73 -6.99
CA MET A 317 7.40 7.06 -7.07
C MET A 317 6.42 8.22 -6.79
N GLY A 318 5.12 8.05 -7.10
CA GLY A 318 4.08 9.02 -6.78
C GLY A 318 3.53 8.87 -5.37
N LEU A 319 3.20 7.64 -4.97
CA LEU A 319 2.59 7.34 -3.68
C LEU A 319 3.57 7.46 -2.52
N ILE A 320 4.72 6.78 -2.59
CA ILE A 320 5.71 6.79 -1.52
C ILE A 320 6.56 8.05 -1.67
N GLY A 321 7.19 8.24 -2.84
CA GLY A 321 8.15 9.32 -3.08
C GLY A 321 7.59 10.72 -2.87
N ALA A 322 6.41 11.03 -3.42
CA ALA A 322 5.79 12.35 -3.28
C ALA A 322 4.79 12.44 -2.11
N CYS A 323 3.83 11.51 -2.00
CA CYS A 323 2.75 11.59 -0.99
C CYS A 323 3.16 11.14 0.43
N MET A 324 3.92 10.05 0.60
CA MET A 324 4.45 9.70 1.93
C MET A 324 5.68 10.55 2.28
N GLY A 325 6.44 10.99 1.27
CA GLY A 325 7.52 11.98 1.43
C GLY A 325 7.02 13.32 2.00
N SER A 326 5.92 13.88 1.50
CA SER A 326 5.36 15.14 2.02
C SER A 326 4.91 15.03 3.47
N LEU A 327 4.45 13.85 3.87
CA LEU A 327 4.07 13.55 5.25
C LEU A 327 5.29 13.29 6.16
N THR A 328 6.41 12.79 5.62
CA THR A 328 7.58 12.43 6.43
C THR A 328 8.54 13.61 6.59
N PHE A 329 8.85 14.32 5.49
CA PHE A 329 9.79 15.46 5.49
C PHE A 329 9.05 16.79 5.76
N GLY A 330 7.71 16.77 5.80
CA GLY A 330 6.87 17.94 6.04
C GLY A 330 6.82 18.97 4.91
N PHE A 331 7.18 18.64 3.67
CA PHE A 331 7.12 19.58 2.53
C PHE A 331 5.68 19.78 2.01
N ARG A 332 5.40 20.90 1.33
CA ARG A 332 4.11 21.09 0.64
C ARG A 332 4.11 20.32 -0.68
N LEU A 333 3.14 19.41 -0.86
CA LEU A 333 2.93 18.70 -2.12
C LEU A 333 1.94 19.45 -3.02
N VAL A 334 2.35 19.84 -4.21
CA VAL A 334 1.47 20.38 -5.25
C VAL A 334 1.28 19.28 -6.31
N LEU A 335 0.04 18.85 -6.54
CA LEU A 335 -0.28 17.65 -7.31
C LEU A 335 -1.36 17.93 -8.36
N MET A 336 -1.19 17.40 -9.56
CA MET A 336 -2.19 17.41 -10.65
C MET A 336 -2.41 15.99 -11.20
N PRO A 337 -3.54 15.70 -11.87
CA PRO A 337 -3.75 14.41 -12.51
C PRO A 337 -2.69 14.10 -13.59
N PRO A 338 -2.32 12.81 -13.78
CA PRO A 338 -1.35 12.42 -14.80
C PRO A 338 -1.81 12.74 -16.23
N LEU A 339 -3.13 12.67 -16.49
CA LEU A 339 -3.71 13.00 -17.80
C LEU A 339 -3.59 14.50 -18.11
N THR A 340 -3.73 15.36 -17.11
CA THR A 340 -3.54 16.82 -17.24
C THR A 340 -2.11 17.17 -17.70
N PHE A 341 -1.09 16.45 -17.23
CA PHE A 341 0.29 16.58 -17.73
C PHE A 341 0.44 16.05 -19.16
N LEU A 342 -0.07 14.85 -19.44
CA LEU A 342 0.05 14.22 -20.76
C LEU A 342 -0.65 15.02 -21.87
N ALA A 343 -1.76 15.68 -21.55
CA ALA A 343 -2.49 16.58 -22.44
C ALA A 343 -1.76 17.94 -22.63
N THR A 344 -1.24 18.54 -21.56
CA THR A 344 -0.52 19.82 -21.62
C THR A 344 0.78 19.78 -20.81
N PRO A 345 1.91 19.31 -21.38
CA PRO A 345 3.17 19.16 -20.65
C PRO A 345 3.72 20.47 -20.08
N ARG A 346 3.34 21.61 -20.67
CA ARG A 346 3.61 22.97 -20.17
C ARG A 346 3.09 23.18 -18.74
N ARG A 347 1.98 22.56 -18.34
CA ARG A 347 1.38 22.72 -17.00
C ARG A 347 2.31 22.27 -15.88
N TRP A 348 3.19 21.30 -16.11
CA TRP A 348 4.20 20.87 -15.13
C TRP A 348 5.22 21.97 -14.87
N LEU A 349 5.87 22.50 -15.91
CA LEU A 349 6.85 23.59 -15.80
C LEU A 349 6.22 24.89 -15.29
N ALA A 350 5.00 25.21 -15.74
CA ALA A 350 4.26 26.39 -15.28
C ALA A 350 3.86 26.28 -13.80
N THR A 351 3.53 25.08 -13.30
CA THR A 351 3.23 24.85 -11.88
C THR A 351 4.49 24.90 -11.01
N ILE A 352 5.63 24.38 -11.50
CA ILE A 352 6.96 24.55 -10.85
C ILE A 352 7.27 26.03 -10.68
N HIS A 353 7.18 26.81 -11.76
CA HIS A 353 7.39 28.25 -11.73
C HIS A 353 6.42 28.98 -10.77
N ARG A 354 5.11 28.71 -10.89
CA ARG A 354 4.01 29.34 -10.11
C ARG A 354 4.17 29.13 -8.60
N HIS A 355 4.65 27.96 -8.16
CA HIS A 355 4.82 27.61 -6.75
C HIS A 355 6.26 27.69 -6.24
N ARG A 356 7.21 28.17 -7.06
CA ARG A 356 8.66 28.17 -6.79
C ARG A 356 9.17 26.79 -6.35
N ALA A 357 8.68 25.73 -7.00
CA ALA A 357 8.89 24.36 -6.56
C ALA A 357 10.36 23.95 -6.63
N THR A 358 10.89 23.49 -5.50
CA THR A 358 12.30 23.10 -5.36
C THR A 358 12.56 21.65 -5.75
N VAL A 359 11.53 20.79 -5.70
CA VAL A 359 11.63 19.35 -5.97
C VAL A 359 10.56 18.93 -6.98
N SER A 360 10.91 18.05 -7.91
CA SER A 360 9.95 17.33 -8.74
C SER A 360 10.55 16.02 -9.27
N ALA A 361 9.72 15.00 -9.48
CA ALA A 361 10.14 13.69 -9.96
C ALA A 361 9.35 13.27 -11.20
N ALA A 362 10.03 12.65 -12.16
CA ALA A 362 9.43 12.16 -13.38
C ALA A 362 10.25 11.01 -14.02
N PRO A 363 9.63 10.15 -14.85
CA PRO A 363 10.38 9.24 -15.72
C PRO A 363 10.99 9.96 -16.92
N ASN A 364 12.01 9.36 -17.53
CA ASN A 364 12.78 9.96 -18.63
C ASN A 364 11.90 10.44 -19.80
N PHE A 365 10.81 9.74 -20.14
CA PHE A 365 9.89 10.14 -21.21
C PHE A 365 9.27 11.53 -21.00
N ALA A 366 9.11 11.99 -19.76
CA ALA A 366 8.51 13.29 -19.46
C ALA A 366 9.48 14.45 -19.75
N TYR A 367 10.76 14.25 -19.42
CA TYR A 367 11.84 15.16 -19.81
C TYR A 367 11.96 15.21 -21.35
N GLU A 368 11.90 14.07 -22.03
CA GLU A 368 11.87 13.99 -23.51
C GLU A 368 10.64 14.69 -24.12
N LEU A 369 9.48 14.58 -23.45
CA LEU A 369 8.22 15.20 -23.87
C LEU A 369 8.29 16.73 -23.81
N CYS A 370 8.81 17.28 -22.71
CA CYS A 370 9.07 18.71 -22.55
C CYS A 370 10.15 19.23 -23.51
N ALA A 371 11.24 18.47 -23.72
CA ALA A 371 12.32 18.87 -24.61
C ALA A 371 11.89 18.98 -26.07
N ASN A 372 11.08 18.03 -26.57
CA ASN A 372 10.78 17.91 -27.99
C ASN A 372 9.47 18.59 -28.44
N LYS A 373 8.46 18.77 -27.57
CA LYS A 373 7.09 19.18 -28.00
C LYS A 373 6.66 20.58 -27.55
N LEU A 374 7.45 21.26 -26.73
CA LEU A 374 7.14 22.62 -26.29
C LEU A 374 7.78 23.65 -27.24
N ALA A 375 6.95 24.26 -28.08
CA ALA A 375 7.33 25.45 -28.87
C ALA A 375 7.69 26.63 -27.96
N ASP A 376 8.55 27.55 -28.41
CA ASP A 376 9.17 28.59 -27.58
C ASP A 376 8.17 29.50 -26.84
N ALA A 377 7.04 29.83 -27.49
CA ALA A 377 5.96 30.59 -26.88
C ALA A 377 5.36 29.92 -25.63
N ASN A 378 5.47 28.59 -25.48
CA ASN A 378 5.02 27.87 -24.29
C ASN A 378 6.02 27.96 -23.12
N LEU A 379 7.27 28.38 -23.36
CA LEU A 379 8.31 28.51 -22.36
C LEU A 379 8.59 29.98 -21.99
N ALA A 380 8.21 30.93 -22.85
CA ALA A 380 8.31 32.36 -22.59
C ALA A 380 7.70 32.74 -21.22
N GLY A 381 8.42 33.57 -20.46
CA GLY A 381 8.03 34.02 -19.12
C GLY A 381 8.21 32.99 -17.99
N LEU A 382 8.64 31.76 -18.27
CA LEU A 382 8.98 30.80 -17.21
C LEU A 382 10.36 31.12 -16.60
N ASP A 383 10.43 31.02 -15.28
CA ASP A 383 11.66 30.95 -14.50
C ASP A 383 11.64 29.69 -13.63
N LEU A 384 12.60 28.79 -13.89
CA LEU A 384 12.79 27.49 -13.24
C LEU A 384 14.00 27.47 -12.28
N SER A 385 14.61 28.62 -11.96
CA SER A 385 15.76 28.76 -11.05
C SER A 385 15.50 28.24 -9.62
N CYS A 386 14.24 28.10 -9.24
CA CYS A 386 13.83 27.47 -7.99
C CYS A 386 14.09 25.95 -7.95
N TRP A 387 14.13 25.27 -9.10
CA TRP A 387 14.13 23.81 -9.16
C TRP A 387 15.52 23.24 -8.82
N ARG A 388 15.70 22.82 -7.57
CA ARG A 388 16.93 22.26 -6.99
C ARG A 388 17.12 20.77 -7.27
N LEU A 389 16.03 20.01 -7.33
CA LEU A 389 16.04 18.54 -7.49
C LEU A 389 15.02 18.08 -8.54
N ALA A 390 15.53 17.75 -9.72
CA ALA A 390 14.80 17.14 -10.83
C ALA A 390 15.12 15.64 -10.89
N TYR A 391 14.36 14.84 -10.14
CA TYR A 391 14.56 13.39 -10.10
C TYR A 391 14.13 12.75 -11.42
N ASN A 392 15.07 12.11 -12.13
CA ASN A 392 14.82 11.33 -13.32
C ASN A 392 15.08 9.85 -13.02
N GLY A 393 14.05 9.01 -13.11
CA GLY A 393 14.16 7.62 -12.68
C GLY A 393 12.97 6.77 -13.08
N ALA A 394 12.75 5.66 -12.36
CA ALA A 394 11.77 4.62 -12.64
C ALA A 394 11.92 3.89 -14.01
N GLU A 395 12.64 4.43 -15.00
CA GLU A 395 13.00 3.80 -16.27
C GLU A 395 14.45 4.19 -16.69
N PRO A 396 15.05 3.54 -17.70
CA PRO A 396 16.41 3.87 -18.14
C PRO A 396 16.55 5.34 -18.54
N VAL A 397 17.46 6.05 -17.87
CA VAL A 397 17.72 7.48 -18.11
C VAL A 397 18.59 7.63 -19.36
N SER A 398 18.14 8.42 -20.32
CA SER A 398 18.82 8.57 -21.61
C SER A 398 19.76 9.78 -21.61
N PRO A 399 21.07 9.62 -21.88
CA PRO A 399 22.02 10.74 -22.01
C PRO A 399 21.55 11.81 -22.99
N GLY A 400 20.98 11.40 -24.13
CA GLY A 400 20.46 12.29 -25.15
C GLY A 400 19.21 13.08 -24.71
N THR A 401 18.34 12.46 -23.90
CA THR A 401 17.20 13.18 -23.27
C THR A 401 17.71 14.22 -22.29
N LEU A 402 18.68 13.87 -21.43
CA LEU A 402 19.25 14.81 -20.46
C LEU A 402 19.88 16.02 -21.18
N ALA A 403 20.73 15.78 -22.17
CA ALA A 403 21.38 16.84 -22.94
C ALA A 403 20.38 17.78 -23.62
N ARG A 404 19.34 17.23 -24.29
CA ARG A 404 18.28 18.04 -24.92
C ARG A 404 17.48 18.83 -23.90
N PHE A 405 17.04 18.22 -22.80
CA PHE A 405 16.23 18.88 -21.78
C PHE A 405 16.99 20.02 -21.09
N VAL A 406 18.24 19.77 -20.71
CA VAL A 406 19.11 20.80 -20.10
C VAL A 406 19.31 21.96 -21.06
N ALA A 407 19.80 21.70 -22.29
CA ALA A 407 20.01 22.76 -23.29
C ALA A 407 18.72 23.53 -23.62
N ARG A 408 17.56 22.87 -23.60
CA ARG A 408 16.25 23.48 -23.85
C ARG A 408 15.78 24.41 -22.72
N LEU A 409 16.05 24.07 -21.46
CA LEU A 409 15.49 24.78 -20.29
C LEU A 409 16.47 25.68 -19.52
N THR A 410 17.78 25.57 -19.72
CA THR A 410 18.75 26.51 -19.14
C THR A 410 18.45 27.99 -19.48
N PRO A 411 18.00 28.37 -20.69
CA PRO A 411 17.57 29.75 -20.98
C PRO A 411 16.38 30.25 -20.15
N TYR A 412 15.63 29.34 -19.53
CA TYR A 412 14.48 29.62 -18.66
C TYR A 412 14.82 29.36 -17.18
N GLY A 413 16.11 29.46 -16.81
CA GLY A 413 16.61 29.37 -15.45
C GLY A 413 16.85 27.96 -14.90
N PHE A 414 16.61 26.89 -15.66
CA PHE A 414 16.86 25.53 -15.16
C PHE A 414 18.37 25.28 -14.96
N ASN A 415 18.76 24.96 -13.72
CA ASN A 415 20.15 24.64 -13.38
C ASN A 415 20.50 23.21 -13.83
N PRO A 416 21.52 23.01 -14.70
CA PRO A 416 21.98 21.67 -15.09
C PRO A 416 22.30 20.74 -13.91
N THR A 417 22.80 21.27 -12.79
CA THR A 417 23.18 20.44 -11.63
C THR A 417 22.01 19.97 -10.78
N ALA A 418 20.79 20.47 -11.03
CA ALA A 418 19.55 19.97 -10.44
C ALA A 418 19.07 18.66 -11.08
N MET A 419 19.55 18.32 -12.29
CA MET A 419 19.21 17.06 -12.94
C MET A 419 19.80 15.87 -12.16
N THR A 420 18.92 15.06 -11.59
CA THR A 420 19.25 14.08 -10.54
C THR A 420 18.77 12.68 -10.97
N PRO A 421 19.58 11.92 -11.75
CA PRO A 421 19.23 10.54 -12.12
C PRO A 421 19.24 9.62 -10.89
N VAL A 422 18.18 8.84 -10.67
CA VAL A 422 17.99 7.98 -9.48
C VAL A 422 17.48 6.59 -9.83
N TYR A 423 17.79 5.60 -8.98
CA TYR A 423 17.28 4.24 -9.12
C TYR A 423 16.58 3.75 -7.84
N GLY A 424 15.61 2.86 -8.05
CA GLY A 424 14.77 2.28 -7.02
C GLY A 424 13.69 1.40 -7.63
N LEU A 425 13.00 0.66 -6.75
CA LEU A 425 12.02 -0.35 -7.08
C LEU A 425 11.10 -0.60 -5.88
N ALA A 426 9.87 -1.05 -6.13
CA ALA A 426 8.89 -1.37 -5.09
C ALA A 426 9.42 -2.36 -4.04
N GLU A 427 10.26 -3.33 -4.44
CA GLU A 427 10.90 -4.29 -3.54
C GLU A 427 11.92 -3.65 -2.56
N SER A 428 12.32 -2.39 -2.78
CA SER A 428 13.10 -1.53 -1.88
C SER A 428 12.26 -0.36 -1.33
N SER A 429 10.95 -0.56 -1.21
CA SER A 429 9.92 0.48 -1.01
C SER A 429 9.79 1.45 -2.20
N VAL A 430 10.73 2.37 -2.43
CA VAL A 430 10.73 3.22 -3.64
C VAL A 430 12.12 3.61 -4.12
N GLY A 431 13.01 4.05 -3.25
CA GLY A 431 14.37 4.49 -3.57
C GLY A 431 15.44 3.46 -3.20
N LEU A 432 16.57 3.47 -3.92
CA LEU A 432 17.74 2.63 -3.59
C LEU A 432 19.08 3.33 -3.84
N THR A 433 19.23 4.12 -4.92
CA THR A 433 20.43 4.93 -5.17
C THR A 433 20.13 6.37 -5.57
N PHE A 434 20.93 7.30 -5.04
CA PHE A 434 20.83 8.75 -5.28
C PHE A 434 22.24 9.35 -5.50
N PRO A 435 22.42 10.31 -6.42
CA PRO A 435 23.70 10.95 -6.66
C PRO A 435 23.98 12.08 -5.65
N PRO A 436 25.24 12.49 -5.45
CA PRO A 436 25.59 13.62 -4.61
C PRO A 436 24.90 14.93 -5.05
N LEU A 437 24.43 15.71 -4.07
CA LEU A 437 23.72 16.97 -4.28
C LEU A 437 24.54 17.99 -5.07
N GLY A 438 23.89 18.71 -5.99
CA GLY A 438 24.49 19.82 -6.73
C GLY A 438 25.59 19.44 -7.71
N ARG A 439 25.87 18.14 -7.92
CA ARG A 439 26.82 17.65 -8.94
C ARG A 439 26.21 17.63 -10.34
N GLY A 440 24.92 17.30 -10.44
CA GLY A 440 24.28 16.97 -11.71
C GLY A 440 24.57 15.54 -12.21
N PRO A 441 24.15 15.24 -13.46
CA PRO A 441 24.23 13.91 -14.04
C PRO A 441 25.67 13.62 -14.49
N LEU A 442 26.14 12.41 -14.21
CA LEU A 442 27.42 11.90 -14.67
C LEU A 442 27.16 10.72 -15.61
N ILE A 443 27.91 10.68 -16.71
CA ILE A 443 27.78 9.70 -17.79
C ILE A 443 29.15 9.01 -17.91
N ASP A 444 29.21 7.70 -17.72
CA ASP A 444 30.41 6.93 -18.03
C ASP A 444 30.42 6.57 -19.52
N HIS A 445 31.60 6.55 -20.12
CA HIS A 445 31.82 6.32 -21.54
C HIS A 445 32.61 5.04 -21.69
N VAL A 446 31.93 3.97 -22.12
CA VAL A 446 32.47 2.60 -22.06
C VAL A 446 32.52 1.95 -23.43
N ASP A 447 33.50 1.07 -23.62
CA ASP A 447 33.61 0.23 -24.81
C ASP A 447 32.39 -0.70 -24.95
N ARG A 448 31.60 -0.52 -26.02
CA ARG A 448 30.48 -1.39 -26.41
C ARG A 448 30.90 -2.85 -26.51
N HIS A 449 32.08 -3.14 -27.05
CA HIS A 449 32.51 -4.51 -27.31
C HIS A 449 32.93 -5.21 -26.01
N GLY A 450 33.80 -4.58 -25.23
CA GLY A 450 34.18 -5.05 -23.89
C GLY A 450 32.98 -5.30 -22.98
N LEU A 451 31.96 -4.43 -23.01
CA LEU A 451 30.74 -4.65 -22.22
C LEU A 451 29.86 -5.80 -22.75
N SER A 452 29.64 -5.89 -24.07
CA SER A 452 28.70 -6.89 -24.64
C SER A 452 29.28 -8.29 -24.81
N ALA A 453 30.60 -8.41 -25.00
CA ALA A 453 31.32 -9.68 -25.18
C ALA A 453 32.00 -10.20 -23.91
N GLU A 454 32.56 -9.32 -23.07
CA GLU A 454 33.32 -9.70 -21.87
C GLU A 454 32.63 -9.31 -20.55
N GLY A 455 31.58 -8.48 -20.60
CA GLY A 455 30.94 -7.92 -19.41
C GLY A 455 31.76 -6.83 -18.72
N ILE A 456 32.77 -6.24 -19.39
CA ILE A 456 33.70 -5.28 -18.78
C ILE A 456 33.47 -3.86 -19.32
N ALA A 457 33.04 -2.96 -18.44
CA ALA A 457 32.85 -1.53 -18.70
C ALA A 457 34.21 -0.80 -18.79
N ARG A 458 35.01 -1.08 -19.82
CA ARG A 458 36.29 -0.40 -20.08
C ARG A 458 36.06 1.07 -20.46
N PRO A 459 36.68 2.06 -19.79
CA PRO A 459 36.54 3.47 -20.18
C PRO A 459 37.13 3.77 -21.56
N VAL A 460 36.45 4.62 -22.33
CA VAL A 460 36.90 5.11 -23.64
C VAL A 460 36.64 6.63 -23.78
N PRO A 461 37.32 7.32 -24.71
CA PRO A 461 37.00 8.70 -25.08
C PRO A 461 35.53 8.87 -25.54
N ALA A 462 34.99 10.08 -25.33
CA ALA A 462 33.58 10.41 -25.62
C ALA A 462 33.21 10.34 -27.12
N ASP A 463 34.22 10.37 -27.98
CA ASP A 463 34.20 10.41 -29.44
C ASP A 463 34.64 9.07 -30.08
N ALA A 464 34.90 8.04 -29.27
CA ALA A 464 35.31 6.72 -29.77
C ALA A 464 34.18 6.05 -30.58
N ALA A 465 34.51 5.47 -31.74
CA ALA A 465 33.54 4.93 -32.71
C ALA A 465 32.58 3.84 -32.17
N HIS A 466 32.92 3.21 -31.04
CA HIS A 466 32.12 2.18 -30.37
C HIS A 466 31.84 2.52 -28.90
N VAL A 467 31.73 3.81 -28.56
CA VAL A 467 31.32 4.26 -27.23
C VAL A 467 29.86 3.87 -26.91
N LEU A 468 29.61 3.52 -25.65
CA LEU A 468 28.30 3.45 -25.05
C LEU A 468 28.25 4.43 -23.86
N HIS A 469 27.24 5.30 -23.85
CA HIS A 469 27.06 6.32 -22.82
C HIS A 469 26.06 5.83 -21.76
N ILE A 470 26.51 5.66 -20.52
CA ILE A 470 25.67 5.12 -19.42
C ILE A 470 25.57 6.14 -18.29
N VAL A 471 24.35 6.58 -17.97
CA VAL A 471 24.10 7.52 -16.87
C VAL A 471 24.22 6.79 -15.53
N THR A 472 24.95 7.37 -14.57
CA THR A 472 24.95 6.85 -13.19
C THR A 472 23.61 7.11 -12.50
N CYS A 473 23.16 6.17 -11.67
CA CYS A 473 22.05 6.37 -10.74
C CYS A 473 22.53 6.77 -9.32
N GLY A 474 23.83 7.05 -9.15
CA GLY A 474 24.41 7.50 -7.89
C GLY A 474 24.74 6.38 -6.90
N ARG A 475 24.81 6.74 -5.62
CA ARG A 475 25.30 5.90 -4.51
C ARG A 475 24.14 5.27 -3.75
N VAL A 476 24.38 4.14 -3.10
CA VAL A 476 23.38 3.46 -2.26
C VAL A 476 22.91 4.33 -1.09
N LEU A 477 21.63 4.23 -0.74
CA LEU A 477 21.02 4.94 0.39
C LEU A 477 21.70 4.63 1.73
N PRO A 478 21.76 5.60 2.67
CA PRO A 478 22.22 5.35 4.04
C PRO A 478 21.52 4.16 4.70
N GLY A 479 22.27 3.32 5.40
CA GLY A 479 21.75 2.09 6.05
C GLY A 479 21.35 0.97 5.09
N HIS A 480 21.63 1.10 3.79
CA HIS A 480 21.40 0.07 2.78
C HIS A 480 22.73 -0.33 2.12
N GLU A 481 22.80 -1.56 1.62
CA GLU A 481 23.96 -2.11 0.93
C GLU A 481 23.56 -2.57 -0.47
N LEU A 482 24.49 -2.45 -1.42
CA LEU A 482 24.31 -2.88 -2.81
C LEU A 482 25.59 -3.55 -3.30
N ARG A 483 25.44 -4.66 -4.02
CA ARG A 483 26.55 -5.39 -4.66
C ARG A 483 26.18 -5.85 -6.06
N ILE A 484 27.19 -6.19 -6.85
CA ILE A 484 27.07 -6.76 -8.19
C ILE A 484 27.55 -8.21 -8.13
N VAL A 485 26.76 -9.17 -8.61
CA VAL A 485 27.11 -10.61 -8.55
C VAL A 485 27.05 -11.32 -9.90
N ASP A 486 27.85 -12.37 -10.02
CA ASP A 486 27.83 -13.29 -11.17
C ASP A 486 26.65 -14.29 -11.11
N ALA A 487 26.55 -15.16 -12.13
CA ALA A 487 25.54 -16.22 -12.20
C ALA A 487 25.67 -17.30 -11.12
N ARG A 488 26.71 -17.26 -10.26
CA ARG A 488 26.96 -18.16 -9.13
C ARG A 488 26.82 -17.44 -7.77
N GLY A 489 26.33 -16.21 -7.75
CA GLY A 489 26.16 -15.41 -6.52
C GLY A 489 27.47 -14.84 -5.94
N ARG A 490 28.57 -14.91 -6.68
CA ARG A 490 29.87 -14.37 -6.27
C ARG A 490 29.94 -12.88 -6.61
N GLU A 491 30.43 -12.08 -5.68
CA GLU A 491 30.60 -10.65 -5.86
C GLU A 491 31.67 -10.34 -6.92
N LEU A 492 31.41 -9.31 -7.74
CA LEU A 492 32.23 -8.94 -8.89
C LEU A 492 33.00 -7.63 -8.64
N PRO A 493 34.21 -7.46 -9.23
CA PRO A 493 34.97 -6.21 -9.14
C PRO A 493 34.24 -5.01 -9.77
N GLU A 494 34.69 -3.79 -9.44
CA GLU A 494 34.25 -2.58 -10.15
C GLU A 494 34.38 -2.72 -11.67
N ARG A 495 33.48 -2.05 -12.40
CA ARG A 495 33.34 -2.08 -13.86
C ARG A 495 33.11 -3.47 -14.48
N THR A 496 32.82 -4.49 -13.67
CA THR A 496 32.31 -5.77 -14.18
C THR A 496 30.79 -5.80 -14.09
N GLN A 497 30.12 -6.12 -15.20
CA GLN A 497 28.68 -6.23 -15.31
C GLN A 497 28.16 -7.48 -14.59
N GLY A 498 27.10 -7.34 -13.82
CA GLY A 498 26.42 -8.46 -13.19
C GLY A 498 25.03 -8.11 -12.67
N ARG A 499 24.45 -9.04 -11.90
CA ARG A 499 23.14 -8.90 -11.26
C ARG A 499 23.24 -7.92 -10.09
N VAL A 500 22.39 -6.89 -10.10
CA VAL A 500 22.28 -5.95 -8.98
C VAL A 500 21.53 -6.62 -7.84
N GLN A 501 22.20 -6.78 -6.70
CA GLN A 501 21.63 -7.24 -5.43
C GLN A 501 21.69 -6.14 -4.37
N PHE A 502 20.69 -6.08 -3.50
CA PHE A 502 20.60 -5.09 -2.43
C PHE A 502 20.05 -5.68 -1.14
N ARG A 503 20.35 -5.02 0.00
CA ARG A 503 19.72 -5.29 1.30
C ARG A 503 19.66 -4.01 2.14
N GLY A 504 18.77 -3.98 3.13
CA GLY A 504 18.60 -2.84 4.04
C GLY A 504 17.18 -2.77 4.63
N PRO A 505 16.90 -1.81 5.52
CA PRO A 505 15.64 -1.77 6.28
C PRO A 505 14.39 -1.48 5.43
N SER A 506 14.53 -0.87 4.24
CA SER A 506 13.40 -0.68 3.31
C SER A 506 13.05 -1.90 2.44
N ALA A 507 13.87 -2.96 2.49
CA ALA A 507 13.69 -4.15 1.68
C ALA A 507 12.44 -4.94 2.09
N THR A 508 11.66 -5.39 1.09
CA THR A 508 10.47 -6.19 1.33
C THR A 508 10.79 -7.57 1.90
N ALA A 509 9.92 -8.08 2.78
CA ALA A 509 9.95 -9.48 3.20
C ALA A 509 9.57 -10.46 2.06
N GLY A 510 8.92 -9.98 0.99
CA GLY A 510 8.58 -10.77 -0.19
C GLY A 510 7.28 -10.36 -0.88
N TYR A 511 6.82 -11.21 -1.79
CA TYR A 511 5.57 -11.04 -2.51
C TYR A 511 4.38 -11.71 -1.81
N TYR A 512 3.27 -11.00 -1.74
CA TYR A 512 2.03 -11.44 -1.09
C TYR A 512 1.51 -12.74 -1.73
N ARG A 513 1.42 -13.79 -0.91
CA ARG A 513 0.93 -15.13 -1.28
C ARG A 513 1.62 -15.74 -2.52
N ASN A 514 2.88 -15.41 -2.77
CA ASN A 514 3.66 -15.97 -3.87
C ASN A 514 5.03 -16.47 -3.38
N PRO A 515 5.07 -17.62 -2.67
CA PRO A 515 6.28 -18.13 -2.04
C PRO A 515 7.39 -18.43 -3.04
N GLU A 516 7.08 -18.92 -4.24
CA GLU A 516 8.09 -19.13 -5.28
C GLU A 516 8.72 -17.82 -5.77
N ALA A 517 7.93 -16.77 -5.99
CA ALA A 517 8.48 -15.48 -6.42
C ALA A 517 9.32 -14.84 -5.30
N THR A 518 8.95 -15.07 -4.03
CA THR A 518 9.75 -14.65 -2.87
C THR A 518 11.04 -15.45 -2.75
N ALA A 519 11.01 -16.76 -2.98
CA ALA A 519 12.22 -17.60 -3.03
C ALA A 519 13.16 -17.17 -4.16
N ARG A 520 12.64 -16.83 -5.34
CA ARG A 520 13.43 -16.28 -6.47
C ARG A 520 13.89 -14.83 -6.25
N LEU A 521 13.24 -14.09 -5.35
CA LEU A 521 13.63 -12.72 -4.98
C LEU A 521 14.84 -12.74 -4.03
N ARG A 522 14.95 -13.74 -3.15
CA ARG A 522 15.99 -13.81 -2.12
C ARG A 522 17.22 -14.60 -2.55
N ASP A 523 18.38 -14.13 -2.10
CA ASP A 523 19.67 -14.85 -2.09
C ASP A 523 20.27 -14.69 -0.69
N GLY A 524 19.89 -15.60 0.22
CA GLY A 524 20.12 -15.44 1.66
C GLY A 524 19.45 -14.18 2.21
N ASP A 525 20.28 -13.22 2.65
CA ASP A 525 19.88 -11.91 3.17
C ASP A 525 19.81 -10.81 2.10
N TRP A 526 20.21 -11.11 0.86
CA TRP A 526 20.17 -10.18 -0.27
C TRP A 526 18.89 -10.36 -1.10
N LEU A 527 18.42 -9.27 -1.72
CA LEU A 527 17.35 -9.30 -2.71
C LEU A 527 17.89 -9.09 -4.12
N ASN A 528 17.44 -9.93 -5.06
CA ASN A 528 17.70 -9.83 -6.49
C ASN A 528 16.75 -8.80 -7.14
N SER A 529 17.25 -7.67 -7.62
CA SER A 529 16.42 -6.71 -8.36
C SER A 529 15.90 -7.24 -9.71
N GLY A 530 16.69 -8.12 -10.36
CA GLY A 530 16.50 -8.54 -11.76
C GLY A 530 17.01 -7.50 -12.78
N ASP A 531 17.57 -6.39 -12.32
CA ASP A 531 18.30 -5.41 -13.13
C ASP A 531 19.80 -5.79 -13.20
N LEU A 532 20.46 -5.39 -14.28
CA LEU A 532 21.89 -5.63 -14.54
C LEU A 532 22.66 -4.31 -14.55
N GLY A 533 23.85 -4.31 -13.96
CA GLY A 533 24.69 -3.11 -13.85
C GLY A 533 26.12 -3.40 -13.41
N TYR A 534 26.90 -2.35 -13.23
CA TYR A 534 28.23 -2.38 -12.60
C TYR A 534 28.36 -1.23 -11.60
N LEU A 535 29.34 -1.33 -10.70
CA LEU A 535 29.79 -0.25 -9.82
C LEU A 535 31.05 0.41 -10.39
N ALA A 536 31.15 1.72 -10.32
CA ALA A 536 32.41 2.45 -10.56
C ALA A 536 32.49 3.68 -9.64
N ALA A 537 33.62 3.83 -8.94
CA ALA A 537 33.81 4.82 -7.86
C ALA A 537 32.68 4.79 -6.80
N GLY A 538 32.13 3.60 -6.52
CA GLY A 538 31.02 3.40 -5.60
C GLY A 538 29.64 3.88 -6.08
N GLU A 539 29.48 4.20 -7.37
CA GLU A 539 28.18 4.58 -7.96
C GLU A 539 27.66 3.51 -8.93
N LEU A 540 26.33 3.35 -8.99
CA LEU A 540 25.66 2.32 -9.80
C LEU A 540 25.40 2.80 -11.23
N TYR A 541 25.76 1.97 -12.21
CA TYR A 541 25.48 2.17 -13.62
C TYR A 541 24.63 1.01 -14.13
N LEU A 542 23.39 1.32 -14.53
CA LEU A 542 22.44 0.31 -15.02
C LEU A 542 22.62 0.09 -16.53
N THR A 543 22.74 -1.18 -16.91
CA THR A 543 22.95 -1.62 -18.30
C THR A 543 21.69 -2.26 -18.90
N GLY A 544 20.80 -2.82 -18.08
CA GLY A 544 19.57 -3.45 -18.57
C GLY A 544 18.86 -4.29 -17.53
N ARG A 545 18.16 -5.32 -18.00
CA ARG A 545 17.45 -6.31 -17.18
C ARG A 545 17.84 -7.70 -17.62
N GLU A 546 18.07 -8.58 -16.65
CA GLU A 546 18.49 -9.97 -16.87
C GLU A 546 17.55 -10.70 -17.83
N LYS A 547 16.24 -10.48 -17.68
CA LYS A 547 15.19 -11.12 -18.49
C LYS A 547 14.84 -10.37 -19.78
N ASP A 548 15.46 -9.22 -20.01
CA ASP A 548 15.33 -8.47 -21.25
C ASP A 548 16.56 -8.68 -22.16
N ILE A 549 17.72 -9.12 -21.65
CA ILE A 549 18.86 -9.49 -22.50
C ILE A 549 18.49 -10.68 -23.39
N ILE A 550 18.87 -10.57 -24.65
CA ILE A 550 18.78 -11.65 -25.64
C ILE A 550 20.19 -12.21 -25.81
N ILE A 551 20.38 -13.52 -25.61
CA ILE A 551 21.70 -14.15 -25.75
C ILE A 551 21.74 -14.86 -27.11
N ARG A 552 22.56 -14.39 -28.05
CA ARG A 552 22.61 -14.95 -29.42
C ARG A 552 24.04 -14.99 -29.93
N GLY A 553 24.45 -16.14 -30.48
CA GLY A 553 25.79 -16.34 -31.05
C GLY A 553 26.95 -16.23 -30.05
N GLY A 554 26.67 -16.20 -28.75
CA GLY A 554 27.65 -15.92 -27.69
C GLY A 554 27.66 -14.47 -27.19
N HIS A 555 26.90 -13.56 -27.80
CA HIS A 555 26.83 -12.15 -27.43
C HIS A 555 25.59 -11.83 -26.57
N ASN A 556 25.76 -10.92 -25.60
CA ASN A 556 24.67 -10.35 -24.81
C ASN A 556 24.07 -9.13 -25.51
N ILE A 557 22.84 -9.24 -25.99
CA ILE A 557 22.14 -8.20 -26.74
C ILE A 557 21.19 -7.44 -25.82
N HIS A 558 21.40 -6.13 -25.72
CA HIS A 558 20.53 -5.21 -24.99
C HIS A 558 19.45 -4.65 -25.93
N PRO A 559 18.19 -5.14 -25.92
CA PRO A 559 17.17 -4.75 -26.90
C PRO A 559 16.85 -3.25 -26.88
N GLN A 560 17.05 -2.58 -25.74
CA GLN A 560 16.90 -1.14 -25.56
C GLN A 560 17.66 -0.34 -26.62
N GLU A 561 18.85 -0.79 -27.04
CA GLU A 561 19.68 -0.02 -27.97
C GLU A 561 19.11 -0.01 -29.39
N LEU A 562 18.74 -1.19 -29.90
CA LEU A 562 18.07 -1.29 -31.20
C LEU A 562 16.65 -0.71 -31.16
N GLU A 563 15.92 -0.83 -30.04
CA GLU A 563 14.64 -0.12 -29.87
C GLU A 563 14.81 1.40 -29.99
N VAL A 564 15.82 1.98 -29.34
CA VAL A 564 16.12 3.41 -29.43
C VAL A 564 16.53 3.78 -30.86
N ALA A 565 17.49 3.08 -31.46
CA ALA A 565 18.01 3.39 -32.80
C ALA A 565 16.95 3.21 -33.89
N ALA A 566 16.26 2.06 -33.94
CA ALA A 566 15.19 1.80 -34.90
C ALA A 566 14.03 2.80 -34.75
N SER A 567 13.79 3.33 -33.55
CA SER A 567 12.76 4.37 -33.35
C SER A 567 13.14 5.76 -33.90
N HIS A 568 14.37 5.95 -34.38
CA HIS A 568 14.80 7.14 -35.11
C HIS A 568 14.75 6.98 -36.64
N VAL A 569 14.49 5.78 -37.17
CA VAL A 569 14.34 5.52 -38.61
C VAL A 569 13.14 6.28 -39.17
N GLU A 570 13.30 6.90 -40.33
CA GLU A 570 12.25 7.72 -40.95
C GLU A 570 10.98 6.90 -41.20
N GLY A 571 9.84 7.39 -40.70
CA GLY A 571 8.54 6.72 -40.79
C GLY A 571 8.27 5.63 -39.75
N VAL A 572 9.24 5.30 -38.89
CA VAL A 572 9.01 4.50 -37.68
C VAL A 572 8.52 5.41 -36.54
N ARG A 573 7.57 4.91 -35.73
CA ARG A 573 7.00 5.67 -34.62
C ARG A 573 7.99 5.71 -33.43
N ARG A 574 8.39 6.90 -32.99
CA ARG A 574 9.29 7.08 -31.82
C ARG A 574 8.74 6.38 -30.58
N GLY A 575 9.57 5.53 -29.97
CA GLY A 575 9.18 4.67 -28.85
C GLY A 575 8.09 3.64 -29.17
N GLY A 576 7.77 3.42 -30.45
CA GLY A 576 6.86 2.39 -30.96
C GLY A 576 7.61 1.17 -31.50
N VAL A 577 8.77 0.84 -30.93
CA VAL A 577 9.56 -0.35 -31.27
C VAL A 577 9.64 -1.25 -30.05
N ALA A 578 9.61 -2.58 -30.26
CA ALA A 578 9.94 -3.59 -29.28
C ALA A 578 10.83 -4.65 -29.92
N VAL A 579 11.96 -4.98 -29.28
CA VAL A 579 12.90 -6.02 -29.72
C VAL A 579 12.83 -7.17 -28.72
N PHE A 580 12.66 -8.40 -29.19
CA PHE A 580 12.50 -9.57 -28.33
C PHE A 580 12.97 -10.87 -29.02
N PRO A 581 13.34 -11.91 -28.24
CA PRO A 581 13.58 -13.23 -28.78
C PRO A 581 12.24 -13.95 -28.96
N ALA A 582 12.05 -14.65 -30.07
CA ALA A 582 10.91 -15.56 -30.30
C ALA A 582 11.41 -16.93 -30.74
N THR A 583 10.72 -18.01 -30.37
CA THR A 583 11.13 -19.37 -30.74
C THR A 583 10.52 -19.76 -32.08
N ASP A 584 11.35 -20.27 -33.00
CA ASP A 584 10.90 -20.82 -34.28
C ASP A 584 10.13 -22.14 -34.07
N PRO A 585 8.83 -22.22 -34.44
CA PRO A 585 8.03 -23.44 -34.26
C PRO A 585 8.51 -24.66 -35.08
N ARG A 586 9.39 -24.48 -36.07
CA ARG A 586 9.90 -25.56 -36.94
C ARG A 586 11.29 -26.04 -36.56
N SER A 587 12.14 -25.16 -36.03
CA SER A 587 13.55 -25.48 -35.73
C SER A 587 13.89 -25.44 -34.24
N GLY A 588 13.02 -24.88 -33.39
CA GLY A 588 13.28 -24.66 -31.97
C GLY A 588 14.34 -23.58 -31.67
N SER A 589 14.93 -22.97 -32.69
CA SER A 589 15.93 -21.90 -32.52
C SER A 589 15.30 -20.59 -32.05
N GLU A 590 16.07 -19.76 -31.34
CA GLU A 590 15.66 -18.39 -31.01
C GLU A 590 15.99 -17.42 -32.14
N ARG A 591 14.97 -16.63 -32.51
CA ARG A 591 15.01 -15.58 -33.53
C ARG A 591 14.96 -14.20 -32.87
N LEU A 592 15.80 -13.28 -33.33
CA LEU A 592 15.76 -11.87 -32.97
C LEU A 592 14.67 -11.16 -33.79
N VAL A 593 13.58 -10.77 -33.13
CA VAL A 593 12.42 -10.11 -33.76
C VAL A 593 12.39 -8.63 -33.42
N VAL A 594 12.21 -7.78 -34.43
CA VAL A 594 12.02 -6.33 -34.28
C VAL A 594 10.59 -5.96 -34.67
N LEU A 595 9.73 -5.70 -33.68
CA LEU A 595 8.37 -5.19 -33.90
C LEU A 595 8.41 -3.66 -33.92
N ALA A 596 8.17 -3.05 -35.09
CA ALA A 596 8.23 -1.59 -35.28
C ALA A 596 6.89 -1.05 -35.79
N GLU A 597 6.30 -0.12 -35.05
CA GLU A 597 5.06 0.56 -35.42
C GLU A 597 5.31 1.61 -36.50
N THR A 598 4.54 1.55 -37.60
CA THR A 598 4.54 2.57 -38.64
C THR A 598 3.13 2.87 -39.15
N LEU A 599 2.90 4.12 -39.57
CA LEU A 599 1.71 4.52 -40.33
C LEU A 599 1.89 4.38 -41.84
N GLU A 600 3.10 4.05 -42.31
CA GLU A 600 3.43 4.00 -43.73
C GLU A 600 2.84 2.77 -44.42
N ARG A 601 2.28 3.00 -45.61
CA ARG A 601 1.62 2.02 -46.48
C ARG A 601 2.31 1.85 -47.83
N ASN A 602 3.14 2.80 -48.25
CA ASN A 602 3.94 2.70 -49.47
C ASN A 602 4.99 1.58 -49.32
N VAL A 603 4.93 0.59 -50.21
CA VAL A 603 5.81 -0.60 -50.19
C VAL A 603 7.28 -0.21 -50.30
N ALA A 604 7.65 0.75 -51.16
CA ALA A 604 9.05 1.18 -51.31
C ALA A 604 9.56 1.87 -50.04
N ALA A 605 8.73 2.69 -49.37
CA ALA A 605 9.11 3.33 -48.11
C ALA A 605 9.25 2.30 -46.97
N ARG A 606 8.31 1.34 -46.87
CA ARG A 606 8.39 0.22 -45.92
C ARG A 606 9.64 -0.63 -46.15
N ASN A 607 9.98 -0.93 -47.41
CA ASN A 607 11.20 -1.69 -47.73
C ASN A 607 12.48 -0.96 -47.33
N ARG A 608 12.52 0.38 -47.44
CA ARG A 608 13.63 1.18 -46.89
C ARG A 608 13.72 1.11 -45.37
N MET A 609 12.58 1.14 -44.66
CA MET A 609 12.57 0.94 -43.20
C MET A 609 13.07 -0.46 -42.80
N LEU A 610 12.64 -1.52 -43.51
CA LEU A 610 13.13 -2.88 -43.27
C LEU A 610 14.65 -2.97 -43.44
N ALA A 611 15.18 -2.43 -44.54
CA ALA A 611 16.61 -2.41 -44.81
C ALA A 611 17.41 -1.61 -43.76
N GLU A 612 16.93 -0.43 -43.37
CA GLU A 612 17.60 0.43 -42.39
C GLU A 612 17.54 -0.13 -40.96
N ILE A 613 16.41 -0.71 -40.55
CA ILE A 613 16.32 -1.42 -39.25
C ILE A 613 17.26 -2.63 -39.23
N ASN A 614 17.37 -3.38 -40.34
CA ASN A 614 18.31 -4.51 -40.40
C ASN A 614 19.77 -4.05 -40.40
N ARG A 615 20.09 -2.94 -41.07
CA ARG A 615 21.42 -2.30 -41.02
C ARG A 615 21.76 -1.91 -39.59
N LEU A 616 20.85 -1.22 -38.89
CA LEU A 616 21.02 -0.85 -37.48
C LEU A 616 21.16 -2.07 -36.55
N ALA A 617 20.51 -3.20 -36.85
CA ALA A 617 20.74 -4.44 -36.13
C ALA A 617 22.18 -4.95 -36.32
N ILE A 618 22.66 -5.03 -37.56
CA ILE A 618 24.04 -5.41 -37.88
C ILE A 618 25.05 -4.45 -37.20
N ASP A 619 24.85 -3.14 -37.33
CA ASP A 619 25.80 -2.12 -36.84
C ASP A 619 25.87 -2.05 -35.30
N LEU A 620 24.76 -2.30 -34.58
CA LEU A 620 24.69 -2.15 -33.12
C LEU A 620 24.87 -3.46 -32.35
N ILE A 621 24.53 -4.58 -32.96
CA ILE A 621 24.45 -5.92 -32.35
C ILE A 621 25.44 -6.91 -33.01
N GLY A 622 25.99 -6.59 -34.18
CA GLY A 622 26.85 -7.49 -34.96
C GLY A 622 26.09 -8.56 -35.74
N LEU A 623 24.75 -8.57 -35.67
CA LEU A 623 23.89 -9.62 -36.24
C LEU A 623 22.63 -9.01 -36.89
N PRO A 624 22.18 -9.51 -38.05
CA PRO A 624 20.89 -9.11 -38.62
C PRO A 624 19.72 -9.59 -37.76
N ALA A 625 18.59 -8.90 -37.87
CA ALA A 625 17.32 -9.35 -37.31
C ALA A 625 16.76 -10.50 -38.17
N ASP A 626 16.17 -11.52 -37.53
CA ASP A 626 15.59 -12.66 -38.23
C ASP A 626 14.17 -12.38 -38.75
N ASP A 627 13.49 -11.41 -38.13
CA ASP A 627 12.21 -10.87 -38.59
C ASP A 627 12.05 -9.40 -38.16
N ILE A 628 11.48 -8.58 -39.04
CA ILE A 628 11.22 -7.16 -38.81
C ILE A 628 9.76 -6.88 -39.15
N VAL A 629 8.91 -6.84 -38.13
CA VAL A 629 7.45 -6.72 -38.28
C VAL A 629 7.06 -5.25 -38.26
N LEU A 630 6.87 -4.66 -39.45
CA LEU A 630 6.30 -3.32 -39.62
C LEU A 630 4.79 -3.31 -39.37
N ALA A 631 4.40 -3.18 -38.10
CA ALA A 631 3.03 -3.26 -37.62
C ALA A 631 2.31 -1.90 -37.63
N PRO A 632 0.96 -1.87 -37.58
CA PRO A 632 0.22 -0.63 -37.30
C PRO A 632 0.51 -0.11 -35.88
N PRO A 633 0.24 1.19 -35.57
CA PRO A 633 0.35 1.71 -34.22
C PRO A 633 -0.51 0.96 -33.20
N HIS A 634 -0.03 0.90 -31.97
CA HIS A 634 -0.58 0.18 -30.82
C HIS A 634 -0.35 -1.35 -30.81
N SER A 635 0.34 -1.92 -31.80
CA SER A 635 0.83 -3.31 -31.72
C SER A 635 1.97 -3.49 -30.69
N VAL A 636 2.74 -2.44 -30.34
CA VAL A 636 3.72 -2.50 -29.24
C VAL A 636 3.04 -2.25 -27.90
N LEU A 637 2.85 -3.32 -27.14
CA LEU A 637 2.19 -3.29 -25.84
C LEU A 637 3.06 -2.58 -24.78
N LYS A 638 2.40 -1.76 -23.93
CA LYS A 638 3.03 -0.97 -22.87
C LYS A 638 2.34 -1.11 -21.51
N THR A 639 3.01 -0.70 -20.43
CA THR A 639 2.43 -0.51 -19.08
C THR A 639 1.70 0.83 -18.96
N SER A 640 0.98 1.04 -17.85
CA SER A 640 0.45 2.36 -17.45
C SER A 640 1.55 3.44 -17.41
N SER A 641 2.73 3.05 -16.92
CA SER A 641 3.95 3.85 -16.87
C SER A 641 4.74 3.94 -18.19
N GLY A 642 4.16 3.53 -19.32
CA GLY A 642 4.78 3.68 -20.65
C GLY A 642 5.83 2.64 -21.06
N LYS A 643 6.34 1.83 -20.12
CA LYS A 643 7.36 0.80 -20.37
C LYS A 643 6.88 -0.28 -21.36
N ILE A 644 7.74 -0.69 -22.28
CA ILE A 644 7.47 -1.74 -23.28
C ILE A 644 7.28 -3.10 -22.59
N ARG A 645 6.30 -3.90 -23.03
CA ARG A 645 5.99 -5.24 -22.52
C ARG A 645 6.52 -6.33 -23.48
N ARG A 646 7.84 -6.42 -23.66
CA ARG A 646 8.51 -7.32 -24.64
C ARG A 646 7.95 -8.74 -24.64
N ALA A 647 7.85 -9.39 -23.48
CA ALA A 647 7.29 -10.75 -23.36
C ALA A 647 5.83 -10.88 -23.85
N ALA A 648 5.02 -9.83 -23.76
CA ALA A 648 3.65 -9.83 -24.28
C ALA A 648 3.60 -9.52 -25.79
N CYS A 649 4.56 -8.75 -26.32
CA CYS A 649 4.74 -8.60 -27.77
C CYS A 649 5.18 -9.94 -28.39
N ARG A 650 6.12 -10.64 -27.74
CA ARG A 650 6.53 -12.02 -28.07
C ARG A 650 5.34 -12.98 -28.06
N GLU A 651 4.53 -12.98 -26.99
CA GLU A 651 3.35 -13.84 -26.86
C GLU A 651 2.30 -13.61 -27.98
N LEU A 652 2.16 -12.39 -28.48
CA LEU A 652 1.31 -12.08 -29.65
C LEU A 652 1.98 -12.44 -30.99
N TYR A 653 3.31 -12.32 -31.10
CA TYR A 653 4.08 -12.73 -32.28
C TYR A 653 4.01 -14.25 -32.48
N GLU A 654 4.35 -15.02 -31.44
CA GLU A 654 4.37 -16.50 -31.48
C GLU A 654 2.98 -17.11 -31.69
N ARG A 655 1.91 -16.36 -31.41
CA ARG A 655 0.51 -16.75 -31.71
C ARG A 655 0.01 -16.23 -33.07
N GLY A 656 0.79 -15.45 -33.81
CA GLY A 656 0.37 -14.83 -35.07
C GLY A 656 -0.72 -13.76 -34.94
N THR A 657 -0.94 -13.21 -33.75
CA THR A 657 -2.08 -12.32 -33.43
C THR A 657 -1.72 -10.83 -33.35
N LEU A 658 -0.49 -10.43 -33.67
CA LEU A 658 -0.04 -9.01 -33.67
C LEU A 658 -0.90 -8.05 -34.51
N THR A 659 -1.56 -8.56 -35.55
CA THR A 659 -2.44 -7.81 -36.47
C THR A 659 -3.93 -8.10 -36.24
N ALA A 660 -4.29 -8.89 -35.23
CA ALA A 660 -5.69 -9.19 -34.92
C ALA A 660 -6.39 -7.97 -34.32
N THR A 661 -7.46 -7.51 -34.96
CA THR A 661 -8.27 -6.38 -34.49
C THR A 661 -8.90 -6.68 -33.13
N GLN A 662 -8.71 -5.76 -32.17
CA GLN A 662 -9.37 -5.88 -30.86
C GLN A 662 -10.90 -5.83 -31.01
N ARG A 663 -11.59 -6.69 -30.27
CA ARG A 663 -13.05 -6.86 -30.36
C ARG A 663 -13.80 -5.63 -29.84
N PRO A 664 -14.95 -5.26 -30.43
CA PRO A 664 -15.68 -4.06 -30.03
C PRO A 664 -16.11 -4.11 -28.55
N PRO A 665 -16.08 -2.98 -27.81
CA PRO A 665 -16.29 -2.98 -26.35
C PRO A 665 -17.59 -3.64 -25.87
N TRP A 666 -18.67 -3.59 -26.65
CA TRP A 666 -19.93 -4.23 -26.28
C TRP A 666 -19.82 -5.76 -26.19
N GLN A 667 -18.99 -6.41 -27.02
CA GLN A 667 -18.74 -7.85 -26.94
C GLN A 667 -17.88 -8.22 -25.72
N GLN A 668 -16.87 -7.40 -25.42
CA GLN A 668 -16.05 -7.52 -24.20
C GLN A 668 -16.95 -7.44 -22.96
N MET A 669 -17.80 -6.41 -22.90
CA MET A 669 -18.68 -6.14 -21.76
C MET A 669 -19.80 -7.18 -21.59
N LEU A 670 -20.39 -7.68 -22.69
CA LEU A 670 -21.37 -8.78 -22.63
C LEU A 670 -20.73 -10.08 -22.11
N ARG A 671 -19.47 -10.36 -22.50
CA ARG A 671 -18.72 -11.54 -22.03
C ARG A 671 -18.32 -11.44 -20.56
N LEU A 672 -17.90 -10.25 -20.12
CA LEU A 672 -17.65 -9.95 -18.70
C LEU A 672 -18.94 -10.09 -17.88
N ALA A 673 -20.09 -9.61 -18.38
CA ALA A 673 -21.38 -9.78 -17.74
C ALA A 673 -21.81 -11.25 -17.64
N TRP A 674 -21.60 -12.07 -18.67
CA TRP A 674 -21.86 -13.52 -18.63
C TRP A 674 -20.96 -14.26 -17.64
N ALA A 675 -19.66 -13.99 -17.63
CA ALA A 675 -18.72 -14.57 -16.66
C ALA A 675 -19.09 -14.16 -15.22
N GLY A 676 -19.44 -12.88 -15.02
CA GLY A 676 -19.95 -12.36 -13.76
C GLY A 676 -21.26 -13.05 -13.34
N PHE A 677 -22.23 -13.21 -14.25
CA PHE A 677 -23.51 -13.86 -13.95
C PHE A 677 -23.34 -15.32 -13.49
N ALA A 678 -22.52 -16.11 -14.20
CA ALA A 678 -22.23 -17.50 -13.84
C ALA A 678 -21.60 -17.60 -12.43
N ALA A 679 -20.64 -16.75 -12.12
CA ALA A 679 -20.01 -16.71 -10.79
C ALA A 679 -20.97 -16.17 -9.70
N ARG A 680 -21.83 -15.20 -10.02
CA ARG A 680 -22.85 -14.66 -9.10
C ARG A 680 -23.93 -15.70 -8.79
N ALA A 681 -24.28 -16.57 -9.75
CA ALA A 681 -25.15 -17.73 -9.52
C ALA A 681 -24.53 -18.72 -8.53
N GLY A 682 -23.24 -19.04 -8.68
CA GLY A 682 -22.49 -19.84 -7.70
C GLY A 682 -22.44 -19.20 -6.31
N GLN A 683 -22.14 -17.90 -6.20
CA GLN A 683 -22.16 -17.17 -4.92
C GLN A 683 -23.56 -17.06 -4.29
N ALA A 684 -24.63 -17.05 -5.10
CA ALA A 684 -26.00 -17.09 -4.61
C ALA A 684 -26.33 -18.48 -4.06
N LEU A 685 -25.93 -19.54 -4.78
CA LEU A 685 -26.07 -20.93 -4.34
C LEU A 685 -25.35 -21.16 -3.00
N HIS A 686 -24.11 -20.69 -2.85
CA HIS A 686 -23.37 -20.75 -1.58
C HIS A 686 -24.06 -19.98 -0.45
N ARG A 687 -24.58 -18.77 -0.70
CA ARG A 687 -25.31 -18.00 0.33
C ARG A 687 -26.67 -18.59 0.70
N VAL A 688 -27.30 -19.35 -0.19
CA VAL A 688 -28.49 -20.16 0.13
C VAL A 688 -28.09 -21.42 0.90
N ALA A 689 -26.98 -22.07 0.53
CA ALA A 689 -26.44 -23.23 1.24
C ALA A 689 -26.02 -22.90 2.67
N ASP A 690 -25.29 -21.80 2.91
CA ASP A 690 -24.93 -21.32 4.26
C ASP A 690 -26.18 -21.08 5.12
N ARG A 691 -27.22 -20.46 4.56
CA ARG A 691 -28.48 -20.21 5.28
C ARG A 691 -29.24 -21.50 5.58
N GLY A 692 -29.33 -22.40 4.60
CA GLY A 692 -29.96 -23.72 4.77
C GLY A 692 -29.21 -24.58 5.78
N TRP A 693 -27.88 -24.55 5.76
CA TRP A 693 -27.02 -25.23 6.73
C TRP A 693 -27.12 -24.62 8.12
N SER A 694 -27.17 -23.29 8.24
CA SER A 694 -27.35 -22.61 9.54
C SER A 694 -28.72 -22.92 10.16
N LEU A 695 -29.77 -23.04 9.35
CA LEU A 695 -31.10 -23.51 9.77
C LEU A 695 -31.09 -25.01 10.16
N LEU A 696 -30.39 -25.86 9.39
CA LEU A 696 -30.21 -27.28 9.72
C LEU A 696 -29.44 -27.48 11.03
N ALA A 697 -28.38 -26.70 11.25
CA ALA A 697 -27.62 -26.73 12.49
C ALA A 697 -28.50 -26.34 13.69
N TRP A 698 -29.28 -25.27 13.56
CA TRP A 698 -30.22 -24.87 14.60
C TRP A 698 -31.33 -25.89 14.85
N SER A 699 -31.90 -26.53 13.82
CA SER A 699 -32.92 -27.57 14.02
C SER A 699 -32.35 -28.84 14.64
N VAL A 700 -31.13 -29.26 14.26
CA VAL A 700 -30.41 -30.39 14.88
C VAL A 700 -30.11 -30.10 16.36
N PHE A 701 -29.60 -28.91 16.70
CA PHE A 701 -29.34 -28.56 18.10
C PHE A 701 -30.63 -28.40 18.92
N ALA A 702 -31.67 -27.74 18.38
CA ALA A 702 -32.95 -27.58 19.05
C ALA A 702 -33.68 -28.91 19.29
N THR A 703 -33.43 -29.93 18.46
CA THR A 703 -34.01 -31.28 18.64
C THR A 703 -33.16 -32.14 19.57
N LEU A 704 -31.84 -32.22 19.35
CA LEU A 704 -30.97 -33.16 20.07
C LEU A 704 -30.55 -32.68 21.46
N VAL A 705 -30.45 -31.38 21.72
CA VAL A 705 -30.04 -30.89 23.06
C VAL A 705 -31.12 -31.18 24.11
N PRO A 706 -32.42 -30.88 23.90
CA PRO A 706 -33.48 -31.24 24.86
C PRO A 706 -33.63 -32.75 25.03
N LEU A 707 -33.59 -33.52 23.94
CA LEU A 707 -33.65 -34.99 23.98
C LEU A 707 -32.45 -35.58 24.75
N GLY A 708 -31.24 -35.08 24.49
CA GLY A 708 -30.04 -35.47 25.22
C GLY A 708 -30.12 -35.13 26.70
N TRP A 709 -30.59 -33.93 27.06
CA TRP A 709 -30.79 -33.51 28.45
C TRP A 709 -31.83 -34.37 29.18
N PHE A 710 -32.93 -34.73 28.53
CA PHE A 710 -33.95 -35.64 29.07
C PHE A 710 -33.37 -37.05 29.34
N LEU A 711 -32.65 -37.63 28.36
CA LEU A 711 -32.01 -38.93 28.52
C LEU A 711 -30.89 -38.93 29.57
N ILE A 712 -30.14 -37.83 29.70
CA ILE A 712 -29.13 -37.63 30.77
C ILE A 712 -29.81 -37.51 32.15
N ALA A 713 -30.99 -36.88 32.24
CA ALA A 713 -31.75 -36.81 33.48
C ALA A 713 -32.25 -38.21 33.91
N LEU A 714 -32.78 -39.00 32.98
CA LEU A 714 -33.28 -40.36 33.24
C LEU A 714 -32.19 -41.42 33.42
N GLY A 715 -30.98 -41.22 32.89
CA GLY A 715 -29.92 -42.23 32.92
C GLY A 715 -29.58 -42.74 34.34
N PRO A 716 -29.51 -44.06 34.58
CA PRO A 716 -29.37 -44.60 35.92
C PRO A 716 -27.99 -44.36 36.52
N THR A 717 -26.91 -44.58 35.75
CA THR A 717 -25.52 -44.49 36.23
C THR A 717 -24.76 -43.33 35.59
N LEU A 718 -23.72 -42.83 36.28
CA LEU A 718 -22.86 -41.76 35.77
C LEU A 718 -22.20 -42.13 34.42
N ALA A 719 -21.76 -43.38 34.27
CA ALA A 719 -21.21 -43.90 33.03
C ALA A 719 -22.24 -43.88 31.89
N ALA A 720 -23.48 -44.34 32.12
CA ALA A 720 -24.55 -44.29 31.12
C ALA A 720 -24.85 -42.84 30.69
N ARG A 721 -24.93 -41.89 31.63
CA ARG A 721 -25.16 -40.47 31.33
C ARG A 721 -24.04 -39.85 30.50
N ARG A 722 -22.77 -40.11 30.85
CA ARG A 722 -21.60 -39.63 30.09
C ARG A 722 -21.54 -40.26 28.68
N GLN A 723 -21.96 -41.52 28.51
CA GLN A 723 -22.12 -42.14 27.18
C GLN A 723 -23.27 -41.54 26.37
N ILE A 724 -24.44 -41.29 26.97
CA ILE A 724 -25.58 -40.61 26.32
C ILE A 724 -25.16 -39.22 25.83
N ALA A 725 -24.48 -38.44 26.67
CA ALA A 725 -23.94 -37.13 26.29
C ALA A 725 -22.94 -37.22 25.13
N LYS A 726 -22.02 -38.19 25.16
CA LYS A 726 -21.03 -38.42 24.10
C LYS A 726 -21.67 -38.83 22.78
N THR A 727 -22.63 -39.74 22.80
CA THR A 727 -23.36 -40.21 21.60
C THR A 727 -24.23 -39.08 21.02
N GLY A 728 -24.95 -38.33 21.85
CA GLY A 728 -25.73 -37.17 21.42
C GLY A 728 -24.86 -36.07 20.80
N ALA A 729 -23.71 -35.76 21.41
CA ALA A 729 -22.75 -34.80 20.87
C ALA A 729 -22.16 -35.25 19.53
N ARG A 730 -21.80 -36.53 19.40
CA ARG A 730 -21.35 -37.13 18.12
C ARG A 730 -22.43 -37.08 17.04
N LEU A 731 -23.67 -37.40 17.38
CA LEU A 731 -24.79 -37.35 16.44
C LEU A 731 -25.07 -35.92 15.96
N ALA A 732 -25.05 -34.93 16.86
CA ALA A 732 -25.23 -33.53 16.51
C ALA A 732 -24.12 -33.01 15.57
N LEU A 733 -22.85 -33.35 15.83
CA LEU A 733 -21.74 -33.00 14.94
C LEU A 733 -21.79 -33.75 13.60
N ALA A 734 -22.23 -35.01 13.58
CA ALA A 734 -22.38 -35.78 12.35
C ALA A 734 -23.50 -35.23 11.45
N LEU A 735 -24.69 -34.98 12.01
CA LEU A 735 -25.84 -34.43 11.27
C LEU A 735 -25.63 -32.98 10.79
N THR A 736 -24.68 -32.25 11.38
CA THR A 736 -24.27 -30.91 10.92
C THR A 736 -23.04 -30.94 10.00
N GLY A 737 -22.43 -32.09 9.73
CA GLY A 737 -21.21 -32.18 8.92
C GLY A 737 -19.99 -31.50 9.56
N LEU A 738 -19.97 -31.39 10.88
CA LEU A 738 -18.90 -30.80 11.70
C LEU A 738 -18.02 -31.91 12.31
N THR A 739 -17.49 -32.80 11.47
CA THR A 739 -16.60 -33.89 11.93
C THR A 739 -15.22 -33.34 12.33
N PRO A 740 -14.83 -33.38 13.63
CA PRO A 740 -13.53 -32.86 14.05
C PRO A 740 -12.41 -33.80 13.64
N ARG A 741 -11.35 -33.27 13.02
CA ARG A 741 -10.09 -33.98 12.84
C ARG A 741 -9.36 -34.04 14.19
N VAL A 742 -9.29 -35.23 14.79
CA VAL A 742 -8.65 -35.43 16.10
C VAL A 742 -7.28 -36.05 15.93
N GLU A 743 -6.26 -35.50 16.61
CA GLU A 743 -4.90 -36.02 16.64
C GLU A 743 -4.38 -36.10 18.07
N GLY A 744 -3.51 -37.07 18.37
CA GLY A 744 -2.97 -37.27 19.72
C GLY A 744 -3.91 -37.98 20.70
N LEU A 745 -4.99 -38.62 20.23
CA LEU A 745 -5.98 -39.30 21.07
C LEU A 745 -5.35 -40.41 21.95
N GLN A 746 -4.25 -41.02 21.48
CA GLN A 746 -3.45 -41.97 22.25
C GLN A 746 -2.85 -41.39 23.54
N HIS A 747 -2.64 -40.07 23.63
CA HIS A 747 -2.15 -39.40 24.85
C HIS A 747 -3.18 -39.38 26.00
N LEU A 748 -4.43 -39.79 25.73
CA LEU A 748 -5.49 -39.97 26.73
C LEU A 748 -5.76 -41.46 27.05
N ALA A 749 -5.06 -42.39 26.39
CA ALA A 749 -5.33 -43.83 26.42
C ALA A 749 -4.49 -44.60 27.45
N THR A 750 -3.56 -43.94 28.15
CA THR A 750 -2.86 -44.53 29.30
C THR A 750 -3.86 -44.80 30.42
N HIS A 751 -4.14 -46.08 30.66
CA HIS A 751 -5.03 -46.52 31.73
C HIS A 751 -4.33 -46.52 33.11
N ASP A 752 -3.01 -46.76 33.13
CA ASP A 752 -2.21 -46.89 34.36
C ASP A 752 -1.67 -45.54 34.92
N ALA A 753 -1.90 -44.43 34.21
CA ALA A 753 -1.29 -43.13 34.51
C ALA A 753 -2.02 -42.28 35.57
N GLY A 754 -3.01 -42.84 36.27
CA GLY A 754 -3.77 -42.12 37.30
C GLY A 754 -4.71 -41.03 36.75
N PRO A 755 -5.07 -40.03 37.58
CA PRO A 755 -5.99 -38.96 37.19
C PRO A 755 -5.32 -37.93 36.25
N LEU A 756 -6.04 -37.51 35.21
CA LEU A 756 -5.57 -36.54 34.21
C LEU A 756 -6.28 -35.19 34.33
N ILE A 757 -5.55 -34.10 34.16
CA ILE A 757 -6.08 -32.74 34.10
C ILE A 757 -5.93 -32.20 32.68
N VAL A 758 -7.03 -32.08 31.95
CA VAL A 758 -7.07 -31.54 30.59
C VAL A 758 -7.19 -30.03 30.67
N VAL A 759 -6.31 -29.30 29.98
CA VAL A 759 -6.38 -27.83 29.84
C VAL A 759 -6.57 -27.45 28.38
N VAL A 760 -7.62 -26.68 28.09
CA VAL A 760 -8.05 -26.36 26.72
C VAL A 760 -7.69 -24.91 26.39
N ASN A 761 -7.26 -24.65 25.16
CA ASN A 761 -6.78 -23.32 24.73
C ASN A 761 -7.79 -22.19 24.95
N HIS A 762 -9.08 -22.38 24.64
CA HIS A 762 -10.11 -21.36 24.83
C HIS A 762 -11.45 -21.96 25.23
N ALA A 763 -12.43 -21.10 25.52
CA ALA A 763 -13.83 -21.46 25.69
C ALA A 763 -14.74 -20.73 24.69
N SER A 764 -15.57 -21.48 23.98
CA SER A 764 -16.66 -21.07 23.09
C SER A 764 -17.96 -21.78 23.50
N TYR A 765 -19.09 -21.37 22.91
CA TYR A 765 -20.38 -22.05 23.13
C TYR A 765 -20.41 -23.50 22.62
N LEU A 766 -19.50 -23.89 21.70
CA LEU A 766 -19.46 -25.22 21.10
C LEU A 766 -18.35 -26.13 21.67
N ASP A 767 -17.34 -25.58 22.34
CA ASP A 767 -16.17 -26.37 22.78
C ASP A 767 -16.55 -27.50 23.74
N GLY A 768 -17.48 -27.25 24.67
CA GLY A 768 -17.99 -28.28 25.58
C GLY A 768 -18.69 -29.44 24.85
N LEU A 769 -19.33 -29.17 23.71
CA LEU A 769 -19.95 -30.19 22.86
C LEU A 769 -18.87 -30.97 22.08
N ILE A 770 -17.93 -30.25 21.47
CA ILE A 770 -16.82 -30.81 20.68
C ILE A 770 -15.96 -31.74 21.55
N LEU A 771 -15.56 -31.28 22.74
CA LEU A 771 -14.80 -32.08 23.69
C LEU A 771 -15.59 -33.29 24.18
N THR A 772 -16.91 -33.16 24.41
CA THR A 772 -17.77 -34.30 24.83
C THR A 772 -17.92 -35.36 23.74
N ALA A 773 -17.92 -34.97 22.46
CA ALA A 773 -17.91 -35.91 21.35
C ALA A 773 -16.55 -36.62 21.18
N VAL A 774 -15.44 -35.94 21.47
CA VAL A 774 -14.07 -36.45 21.28
C VAL A 774 -13.60 -37.27 22.49
N LEU A 775 -13.50 -36.63 23.67
CA LEU A 775 -12.84 -37.18 24.87
C LEU A 775 -13.49 -38.49 25.36
N PRO A 776 -12.72 -39.44 25.90
CA PRO A 776 -13.28 -40.60 26.62
C PRO A 776 -14.29 -40.19 27.70
N PRO A 777 -15.38 -40.94 27.92
CA PRO A 777 -16.48 -40.57 28.84
C PRO A 777 -16.12 -40.69 30.35
N ARG A 778 -14.84 -40.49 30.71
CA ARG A 778 -14.32 -40.51 32.09
C ARG A 778 -14.12 -39.13 32.73
N PHE A 779 -14.13 -38.06 31.94
CA PHE A 779 -13.87 -36.69 32.42
C PHE A 779 -15.11 -36.00 33.02
N ALA A 780 -14.90 -35.17 34.03
CA ALA A 780 -15.84 -34.12 34.46
C ALA A 780 -15.36 -32.74 34.02
N TYR A 781 -16.28 -31.83 33.69
CA TYR A 781 -15.95 -30.44 33.35
C TYR A 781 -16.01 -29.52 34.56
N VAL A 782 -15.06 -28.59 34.67
CA VAL A 782 -15.07 -27.52 35.67
C VAL A 782 -15.81 -26.31 35.10
N ALA A 783 -17.10 -26.25 35.42
CA ALA A 783 -18.10 -25.33 34.92
C ALA A 783 -18.27 -24.08 35.80
N LYS A 784 -18.91 -23.07 35.22
CA LYS A 784 -19.32 -21.83 35.91
C LYS A 784 -20.55 -22.10 36.77
N LYS A 785 -20.51 -21.76 38.06
CA LYS A 785 -21.65 -21.87 38.99
C LYS A 785 -22.86 -21.04 38.54
N GLU A 786 -22.62 -19.98 37.77
CA GLU A 786 -23.65 -19.18 37.10
C GLU A 786 -24.62 -20.02 36.24
N LEU A 787 -24.16 -21.15 35.66
CA LEU A 787 -24.99 -22.03 34.81
C LEU A 787 -26.12 -22.75 35.58
N LEU A 788 -26.05 -22.81 36.92
CA LEU A 788 -27.10 -23.40 37.75
C LEU A 788 -28.38 -22.53 37.81
N HIS A 789 -28.31 -21.25 37.42
CA HIS A 789 -29.49 -20.37 37.37
C HIS A 789 -30.44 -20.70 36.20
N ASN A 790 -30.03 -21.52 35.23
CA ASN A 790 -30.90 -22.03 34.19
C ASN A 790 -31.38 -23.45 34.58
N PRO A 791 -32.66 -23.64 34.97
CA PRO A 791 -33.14 -24.92 35.49
C PRO A 791 -33.06 -26.06 34.46
N PHE A 792 -33.19 -25.75 33.16
CA PHE A 792 -33.08 -26.74 32.09
C PHE A 792 -31.65 -27.29 31.94
N ALA A 793 -30.64 -26.46 32.19
CA ALA A 793 -29.22 -26.85 32.13
C ALA A 793 -28.71 -27.43 33.46
N ALA A 794 -29.18 -26.92 34.60
CA ALA A 794 -28.70 -27.27 35.93
C ALA A 794 -28.82 -28.78 36.23
N ILE A 795 -29.96 -29.38 35.92
CA ILE A 795 -30.25 -30.81 36.17
C ILE A 795 -29.30 -31.73 35.37
N PRO A 796 -29.24 -31.68 34.02
CA PRO A 796 -28.38 -32.58 33.25
C PRO A 796 -26.88 -32.34 33.51
N LEU A 797 -26.44 -31.08 33.66
CA LEU A 797 -25.03 -30.78 33.94
C LEU A 797 -24.59 -31.30 35.31
N SER A 798 -25.46 -31.26 36.33
CA SER A 798 -25.19 -31.85 37.64
C SER A 798 -25.21 -33.38 37.58
N ARG A 799 -26.17 -33.98 36.85
CA ARG A 799 -26.29 -35.44 36.68
C ARG A 799 -25.09 -36.07 35.94
N LEU A 800 -24.34 -35.30 35.15
CA LEU A 800 -23.06 -35.68 34.51
C LEU A 800 -21.84 -35.64 35.44
N GLY A 801 -22.01 -35.18 36.69
CA GLY A 801 -20.94 -35.06 37.68
C GLY A 801 -19.97 -33.91 37.42
N ASN A 802 -20.39 -32.85 36.70
CA ASN A 802 -19.55 -31.66 36.54
C ASN A 802 -19.29 -30.97 37.89
N ALA A 803 -18.21 -30.20 37.99
CA ALA A 803 -17.90 -29.38 39.15
C ALA A 803 -18.26 -27.92 38.84
N PHE A 804 -18.85 -27.20 39.79
CA PHE A 804 -19.28 -25.81 39.62
C PHE A 804 -18.49 -24.89 40.55
N VAL A 805 -17.84 -23.87 40.00
CA VAL A 805 -16.89 -23.00 40.74
C VAL A 805 -17.31 -21.53 40.68
N GLU A 806 -17.14 -20.81 41.79
CA GLU A 806 -17.54 -19.40 41.96
C GLU A 806 -16.36 -18.44 41.69
N ARG A 807 -16.25 -17.96 40.44
CA ARG A 807 -15.01 -17.32 39.92
C ARG A 807 -14.71 -15.87 40.34
N PHE A 808 -15.52 -15.27 41.22
CA PHE A 808 -15.43 -13.84 41.59
C PHE A 808 -15.29 -13.58 43.10
N ASP A 809 -15.38 -14.60 43.94
CA ASP A 809 -15.13 -14.52 45.38
C ASP A 809 -13.75 -15.11 45.68
N GLY A 810 -12.88 -14.31 46.31
CA GLY A 810 -11.50 -14.69 46.61
C GLY A 810 -11.35 -15.71 47.75
N ALA A 811 -12.32 -15.79 48.66
CA ALA A 811 -12.31 -16.77 49.75
C ALA A 811 -12.81 -18.13 49.25
N ARG A 812 -14.01 -18.14 48.66
CA ARG A 812 -14.64 -19.36 48.13
C ARG A 812 -13.84 -20.02 47.00
N GLY A 813 -13.11 -19.22 46.21
CA GLY A 813 -12.21 -19.75 45.18
C GLY A 813 -11.09 -20.65 45.71
N VAL A 814 -10.70 -20.53 46.99
CA VAL A 814 -9.73 -21.42 47.65
C VAL A 814 -10.40 -22.72 48.10
N GLU A 815 -11.60 -22.63 48.70
CA GLU A 815 -12.42 -23.78 49.11
C GLU A 815 -12.80 -24.66 47.92
N ASP A 816 -13.29 -24.06 46.82
CA ASP A 816 -13.57 -24.72 45.55
C ASP A 816 -12.31 -25.43 44.98
N THR A 817 -11.12 -24.82 45.14
CA THR A 817 -9.86 -25.40 44.67
C THR A 817 -9.48 -26.65 45.48
N HIS A 818 -9.62 -26.63 46.81
CA HIS A 818 -9.39 -27.81 47.64
C HIS A 818 -10.41 -28.93 47.39
N ALA A 819 -11.69 -28.58 47.17
CA ALA A 819 -12.72 -29.55 46.81
C ALA A 819 -12.46 -30.24 45.46
N LEU A 820 -11.95 -29.51 44.47
CA LEU A 820 -11.48 -30.08 43.20
C LEU A 820 -10.23 -30.95 43.39
N GLU A 821 -9.28 -30.54 44.23
CA GLU A 821 -8.07 -31.32 44.50
C GLU A 821 -8.39 -32.66 45.17
N ALA A 822 -9.35 -32.69 46.11
CA ALA A 822 -9.85 -33.93 46.71
C ALA A 822 -10.44 -34.87 45.64
N ARG A 823 -11.22 -34.37 44.68
CA ARG A 823 -11.78 -35.18 43.58
C ARG A 823 -10.70 -35.78 42.68
N VAL A 824 -9.65 -35.01 42.37
CA VAL A 824 -8.49 -35.49 41.60
C VAL A 824 -7.72 -36.56 42.38
N ARG A 825 -7.47 -36.35 43.68
CA ARG A 825 -6.84 -37.36 44.55
C ARG A 825 -7.65 -38.66 44.66
N CYS A 826 -8.98 -38.57 44.59
CA CYS A 826 -9.89 -39.73 44.49
C CYS A 826 -9.97 -40.36 43.08
N GLY A 827 -9.09 -39.98 42.15
CA GLY A 827 -8.95 -40.58 40.82
C GLY A 827 -9.79 -39.96 39.71
N GLU A 828 -10.55 -38.88 39.96
CA GLU A 828 -11.35 -38.26 38.90
C GLU A 828 -10.50 -37.36 37.99
N SER A 829 -10.69 -37.52 36.67
CA SER A 829 -10.03 -36.69 35.66
C SER A 829 -10.89 -35.49 35.28
N LEU A 830 -10.28 -34.30 35.21
CA LEU A 830 -10.99 -33.02 35.08
C LEU A 830 -10.62 -32.26 33.79
N VAL A 831 -11.58 -31.53 33.23
CA VAL A 831 -11.37 -30.60 32.09
C VAL A 831 -11.52 -29.15 32.57
N PHE A 832 -10.48 -28.35 32.32
CA PHE A 832 -10.41 -26.93 32.67
C PHE A 832 -10.28 -26.03 31.43
N PHE A 833 -10.92 -24.86 31.52
CA PHE A 833 -10.79 -23.75 30.57
C PHE A 833 -9.99 -22.60 31.25
N PRO A 834 -8.64 -22.62 31.20
CA PRO A 834 -7.78 -21.72 31.98
C PRO A 834 -7.88 -20.23 31.63
N GLU A 835 -8.32 -19.84 30.43
CA GLU A 835 -8.60 -18.43 30.09
C GLU A 835 -9.73 -17.85 30.97
N GLY A 836 -10.68 -18.68 31.39
CA GLY A 836 -11.74 -18.34 32.34
C GLY A 836 -12.91 -17.50 31.80
N THR A 837 -12.83 -16.98 30.58
CA THR A 837 -13.85 -16.10 29.94
C THR A 837 -14.11 -16.48 28.48
N PHE A 838 -15.19 -15.95 27.90
CA PHE A 838 -15.43 -15.93 26.47
C PHE A 838 -14.92 -14.61 25.87
N ARG A 839 -14.34 -14.63 24.66
CA ARG A 839 -14.08 -13.46 23.79
C ARG A 839 -14.24 -13.88 22.32
N ALA A 840 -14.50 -12.92 21.43
CA ALA A 840 -14.55 -13.12 19.98
C ALA A 840 -13.21 -12.87 19.27
N GLU A 841 -12.27 -12.19 19.95
CA GLU A 841 -10.95 -11.81 19.45
C GLU A 841 -10.04 -13.05 19.27
N PRO A 842 -9.28 -13.17 18.17
CA PRO A 842 -8.24 -14.20 18.03
C PRO A 842 -7.10 -14.03 19.04
N GLY A 843 -6.40 -15.13 19.31
CA GLY A 843 -5.24 -15.21 20.20
C GLY A 843 -5.52 -15.92 21.54
N LEU A 844 -4.44 -16.20 22.27
CA LEU A 844 -4.47 -16.94 23.53
C LEU A 844 -4.29 -16.03 24.77
N LEU A 845 -5.29 -16.05 25.66
CA LEU A 845 -5.30 -15.27 26.90
C LEU A 845 -4.33 -15.83 27.96
N PRO A 846 -4.00 -15.05 29.01
CA PRO A 846 -3.26 -15.54 30.17
C PRO A 846 -4.02 -16.65 30.91
N PHE A 847 -3.33 -17.75 31.21
CA PHE A 847 -3.91 -18.90 31.91
C PHE A 847 -3.98 -18.69 33.43
N ARG A 848 -5.16 -18.87 34.02
CA ARG A 848 -5.37 -18.90 35.48
C ARG A 848 -4.70 -20.15 36.10
N LEU A 849 -4.06 -19.97 37.26
CA LEU A 849 -3.20 -21.01 37.86
C LEU A 849 -3.93 -22.21 38.50
N GLY A 850 -5.22 -22.10 38.85
CA GLY A 850 -5.91 -23.11 39.68
C GLY A 850 -5.80 -24.56 39.17
N ALA A 851 -5.97 -24.78 37.86
CA ALA A 851 -5.82 -26.12 37.25
C ALA A 851 -4.42 -26.72 37.45
N PHE A 852 -3.39 -25.87 37.41
CA PHE A 852 -1.98 -26.25 37.49
C PHE A 852 -1.51 -26.38 38.95
N VAL A 853 -2.12 -25.65 39.88
CA VAL A 853 -1.94 -25.84 41.34
C VAL A 853 -2.53 -27.18 41.77
N ILE A 854 -3.76 -27.49 41.36
CA ILE A 854 -4.39 -28.79 41.63
C ILE A 854 -3.53 -29.93 41.05
N ALA A 855 -3.00 -29.77 39.83
CA ALA A 855 -2.09 -30.72 39.21
C ALA A 855 -0.81 -30.95 40.03
N ALA A 856 -0.12 -29.88 40.43
CA ALA A 856 1.12 -29.96 41.21
C ALA A 856 0.90 -30.60 42.61
N ASN A 857 -0.19 -30.23 43.30
CA ASN A 857 -0.49 -30.75 44.63
C ASN A 857 -0.86 -32.24 44.61
N ALA A 858 -1.73 -32.63 43.67
CA ALA A 858 -2.22 -34.00 43.51
C ALA A 858 -1.22 -34.93 42.79
N GLY A 859 -0.23 -34.38 42.08
CA GLY A 859 0.69 -35.15 41.24
C GLY A 859 0.09 -35.60 39.90
N ALA A 860 -0.99 -34.95 39.45
CA ALA A 860 -1.72 -35.31 38.24
C ALA A 860 -1.08 -34.71 36.98
N ALA A 861 -1.04 -35.49 35.89
CA ALA A 861 -0.47 -35.02 34.62
C ALA A 861 -1.42 -34.05 33.89
N VAL A 862 -0.86 -32.99 33.31
CA VAL A 862 -1.60 -31.94 32.59
C VAL A 862 -1.55 -32.20 31.09
N VAL A 863 -2.69 -32.44 30.45
CA VAL A 863 -2.78 -32.66 29.00
C VAL A 863 -3.29 -31.39 28.30
N PRO A 864 -2.45 -30.67 27.54
CA PRO A 864 -2.88 -29.51 26.78
C PRO A 864 -3.64 -29.91 25.51
N ILE A 865 -4.80 -29.30 25.26
CA ILE A 865 -5.59 -29.48 24.04
C ILE A 865 -5.73 -28.14 23.30
N THR A 866 -5.43 -28.16 22.01
CA THR A 866 -5.65 -27.01 21.10
C THR A 866 -6.86 -27.30 20.21
N LEU A 867 -7.93 -26.53 20.39
CA LEU A 867 -9.08 -26.46 19.48
C LEU A 867 -8.84 -25.36 18.45
N THR A 868 -9.00 -25.67 17.17
CA THR A 868 -8.97 -24.69 16.08
C THR A 868 -10.25 -24.77 15.24
N GLY A 869 -10.67 -23.62 14.70
CA GLY A 869 -11.89 -23.46 13.91
C GLY A 869 -13.17 -23.21 14.72
N SER A 870 -13.27 -23.63 15.98
CA SER A 870 -14.50 -23.50 16.80
C SER A 870 -14.96 -22.05 17.01
N ARG A 871 -14.04 -21.10 17.25
CA ARG A 871 -14.35 -19.65 17.30
C ARG A 871 -14.98 -19.12 16.00
N ALA A 872 -14.58 -19.66 14.84
CA ALA A 872 -15.08 -19.24 13.54
C ALA A 872 -16.44 -19.87 13.18
N LEU A 873 -16.78 -21.04 13.75
CA LEU A 873 -18.10 -21.66 13.58
C LEU A 873 -19.22 -20.79 14.18
N LEU A 874 -18.99 -20.18 15.35
CA LEU A 874 -19.99 -19.33 16.01
C LEU A 874 -19.30 -18.15 16.74
N PRO A 875 -18.99 -17.06 16.02
CA PRO A 875 -18.31 -15.90 16.60
C PRO A 875 -19.12 -15.23 17.72
N GLY A 876 -18.44 -14.77 18.77
CA GLY A 876 -19.09 -14.12 19.92
C GLY A 876 -19.87 -12.88 19.50
N GLY A 877 -21.18 -12.87 19.76
CA GLY A 877 -22.12 -11.83 19.30
C GLY A 877 -22.98 -12.25 18.10
N SER A 878 -22.60 -13.30 17.37
CA SER A 878 -23.42 -13.92 16.33
C SER A 878 -24.23 -15.10 16.87
N MET A 879 -25.51 -15.18 16.50
CA MET A 879 -26.37 -16.37 16.67
C MET A 879 -26.45 -17.22 15.39
N ARG A 880 -25.63 -16.93 14.38
CA ARG A 880 -25.58 -17.69 13.12
C ARG A 880 -24.35 -18.59 13.11
N PRO A 881 -24.51 -19.92 13.22
CA PRO A 881 -23.42 -20.83 12.97
C PRO A 881 -23.06 -20.84 11.49
N HIS A 882 -21.76 -20.97 11.21
CA HIS A 882 -21.15 -21.14 9.88
C HIS A 882 -20.55 -22.55 9.74
N HIS A 883 -20.49 -23.09 8.52
CA HIS A 883 -19.75 -24.35 8.27
C HIS A 883 -18.24 -24.08 8.25
N GLY A 884 -17.44 -25.03 8.75
CA GLY A 884 -16.00 -24.87 8.84
C GLY A 884 -15.28 -26.14 9.26
N LYS A 885 -13.96 -26.15 9.09
CA LYS A 885 -13.10 -27.26 9.50
C LYS A 885 -12.80 -27.18 11.00
N LEU A 886 -13.12 -28.24 11.74
CA LEU A 886 -12.73 -28.41 13.14
C LEU A 886 -11.49 -29.30 13.25
N GLN A 887 -10.55 -28.93 14.11
CA GLN A 887 -9.42 -29.77 14.48
C GLN A 887 -9.19 -29.72 16.00
N VAL A 888 -8.84 -30.88 16.56
CA VAL A 888 -8.62 -31.08 18.00
C VAL A 888 -7.26 -31.75 18.18
N LEU A 889 -6.26 -30.95 18.56
CA LEU A 889 -4.89 -31.40 18.72
C LEU A 889 -4.60 -31.66 20.20
N ILE A 890 -4.43 -32.92 20.56
CA ILE A 890 -4.12 -33.35 21.92
C ILE A 890 -2.59 -33.44 22.09
N GLY A 891 -2.05 -32.68 23.03
CA GLY A 891 -0.63 -32.69 23.39
C GLY A 891 -0.24 -33.93 24.21
N GLU A 892 1.06 -34.10 24.42
CA GLU A 892 1.59 -35.08 25.36
C GLU A 892 1.25 -34.68 26.81
N PRO A 893 1.11 -35.62 27.75
CA PRO A 893 0.91 -35.30 29.16
C PRO A 893 2.15 -34.63 29.76
N LEU A 894 1.96 -33.48 30.39
CA LEU A 894 3.00 -32.72 31.07
C LEU A 894 3.02 -33.07 32.57
N THR A 895 4.16 -33.49 33.06
CA THR A 895 4.44 -33.71 34.49
C THR A 895 5.47 -32.70 34.99
N THR A 896 5.61 -32.58 36.31
CA THR A 896 6.53 -31.65 36.97
C THR A 896 7.06 -32.30 38.24
N GLN A 897 8.26 -31.91 38.67
CA GLN A 897 8.80 -32.28 39.97
C GLN A 897 8.58 -31.13 40.98
N GLY A 898 8.22 -31.50 42.21
CA GLY A 898 7.80 -30.59 43.26
C GLY A 898 6.27 -30.47 43.41
N LYS A 899 5.81 -30.22 44.64
CA LYS A 899 4.40 -29.92 44.97
C LYS A 899 4.22 -28.45 45.37
N ASP A 900 5.00 -27.57 44.75
CA ASP A 900 5.16 -26.18 45.14
C ASP A 900 4.55 -25.22 44.11
N TRP A 901 4.46 -23.93 44.46
CA TRP A 901 3.91 -22.91 43.57
C TRP A 901 4.74 -22.76 42.27
N GLN A 902 6.05 -23.01 42.30
CA GLN A 902 6.86 -23.01 41.08
C GLN A 902 6.55 -24.21 40.19
N ALA A 903 6.26 -25.39 40.73
CA ALA A 903 5.82 -26.54 39.94
C ALA A 903 4.53 -26.25 39.16
N ALA A 904 3.57 -25.53 39.78
CA ALA A 904 2.35 -25.07 39.12
C ALA A 904 2.62 -24.02 38.03
N LEU A 905 3.54 -23.08 38.26
CA LEU A 905 3.99 -22.11 37.25
C LEU A 905 4.64 -22.81 36.04
N ARG A 906 5.56 -23.77 36.29
CA ARG A 906 6.20 -24.58 35.23
C ARG A 906 5.17 -25.31 34.36
N LEU A 907 4.17 -25.95 34.97
CA LEU A 907 3.09 -26.62 34.23
C LEU A 907 2.24 -25.64 33.39
N ARG A 908 1.89 -24.47 33.95
CA ARG A 908 1.13 -23.44 33.23
C ARG A 908 1.84 -23.00 31.96
N ASP A 909 3.12 -22.67 32.08
CA ASP A 909 3.88 -22.06 30.98
C ASP A 909 4.26 -23.09 29.91
N ALA A 910 4.58 -24.33 30.31
CA ALA A 910 4.76 -25.44 29.38
C ALA A 910 3.47 -25.77 28.59
N ALA A 911 2.32 -25.85 29.26
CA ALA A 911 1.03 -26.09 28.61
C ALA A 911 0.67 -24.95 27.64
N ARG A 912 0.87 -23.70 28.07
CA ARG A 912 0.62 -22.50 27.24
C ARG A 912 1.52 -22.46 26.01
N HIS A 913 2.81 -22.77 26.15
CA HIS A 913 3.76 -22.82 25.02
C HIS A 913 3.41 -23.94 24.02
N ARG A 914 3.09 -25.16 24.51
CA ARG A 914 2.64 -26.29 23.66
C ARG A 914 1.35 -25.97 22.89
N ILE A 915 0.45 -25.16 23.46
CA ILE A 915 -0.77 -24.69 22.79
C ILE A 915 -0.45 -23.61 21.74
N LEU A 916 0.31 -22.57 22.09
CA LEU A 916 0.69 -21.49 21.16
C LEU A 916 1.36 -22.04 19.89
N ALA A 917 2.31 -22.97 20.05
CA ALA A 917 3.03 -23.61 18.95
C ALA A 917 2.14 -24.43 17.98
N ARG A 918 0.87 -24.70 18.34
CA ARG A 918 -0.12 -25.44 17.54
C ARG A 918 -1.36 -24.61 17.17
N LEU A 919 -1.49 -23.39 17.67
CA LEU A 919 -2.69 -22.57 17.52
C LEU A 919 -2.73 -21.78 16.20
N GLY A 920 -1.57 -21.29 15.73
CA GLY A 920 -1.48 -20.44 14.53
C GLY A 920 -1.99 -19.00 14.71
N GLU A 921 -2.56 -18.66 15.87
CA GLU A 921 -3.01 -17.30 16.23
C GLU A 921 -1.93 -16.59 17.07
N PRO A 922 -1.78 -15.25 16.96
CA PRO A 922 -0.81 -14.48 17.75
C PRO A 922 -1.20 -14.39 19.24
N GLU A 923 -0.23 -14.04 20.08
CA GLU A 923 -0.45 -13.85 21.51
C GLU A 923 -1.28 -12.59 21.81
N SER A 924 -2.36 -12.72 22.59
CA SER A 924 -3.21 -11.57 22.94
C SER A 924 -2.53 -10.68 23.99
N ARG A 925 -2.42 -9.37 23.73
CA ARG A 925 -1.93 -8.39 24.72
C ARG A 925 -3.03 -8.14 25.78
N PRO A 926 -2.70 -8.11 27.09
CA PRO A 926 -3.68 -7.85 28.14
C PRO A 926 -4.26 -6.44 28.02
N SER A 927 -5.58 -6.35 28.20
CA SER A 927 -6.38 -5.14 27.99
C SER A 927 -6.05 -4.02 28.97
N HIS A 928 -6.49 -2.81 28.64
CA HIS A 928 -6.19 -1.62 29.44
C HIS A 928 -6.76 -1.68 30.87
N ASP A 929 -7.88 -2.40 31.05
CA ASP A 929 -8.53 -2.66 32.33
C ASP A 929 -7.84 -3.78 33.13
N GLU A 930 -7.34 -4.83 32.47
CA GLU A 930 -6.57 -5.90 33.11
C GLU A 930 -5.25 -5.37 33.68
N ARG A 931 -4.60 -4.41 32.98
CA ARG A 931 -3.43 -3.67 33.50
C ARG A 931 -3.78 -2.80 34.71
N ARG A 932 -4.90 -2.08 34.69
CA ARG A 932 -5.39 -1.31 35.86
C ARG A 932 -5.64 -2.22 37.06
N ARG A 933 -6.30 -3.37 36.87
CA ARG A 933 -6.59 -4.32 37.95
C ARG A 933 -5.32 -4.96 38.52
N ALA A 934 -4.33 -5.29 37.68
CA ALA A 934 -3.03 -5.79 38.13
C ALA A 934 -2.28 -4.77 39.01
N ASN A 935 -2.20 -3.51 38.56
CA ASN A 935 -1.54 -2.45 39.34
C ASN A 935 -2.27 -2.16 40.67
N CYS A 936 -3.60 -2.18 40.68
CA CYS A 936 -4.41 -2.04 41.91
C CYS A 936 -4.30 -3.22 42.89
N ALA A 937 -3.87 -4.40 42.43
CA ALA A 937 -3.60 -5.55 43.29
C ALA A 937 -2.21 -5.47 43.96
N ALA A 938 -1.19 -5.02 43.21
CA ALA A 938 0.16 -4.82 43.74
C ALA A 938 0.21 -3.79 44.88
N GLY A 939 -0.64 -2.76 44.83
CA GLY A 939 -0.69 -1.69 45.84
C GLY A 939 -1.36 -2.03 47.18
N ARG A 940 -1.66 -3.30 47.50
CA ARG A 940 -2.41 -3.69 48.72
C ARG A 940 -1.62 -4.44 49.80
N HIS A 941 -0.35 -4.75 49.57
CA HIS A 941 0.54 -5.29 50.60
C HIS A 941 1.65 -4.28 50.94
N GLY A 942 1.30 -3.25 51.73
CA GLY A 942 2.21 -2.16 52.10
C GLY A 942 1.79 -1.41 53.37
N ILE A 943 2.10 -1.99 54.54
CA ILE A 943 1.99 -1.39 55.88
C ILE A 943 3.27 -1.86 56.62
N VAL A 944 4.37 -1.08 56.72
CA VAL A 944 4.64 0.09 57.63
C VAL A 944 5.36 -0.36 58.94
N PRO A 945 6.32 0.38 59.55
CA PRO A 945 7.32 1.34 59.03
C PRO A 945 8.78 0.95 59.48
N PRO A 946 9.57 1.80 60.19
CA PRO A 946 10.58 2.73 59.66
C PRO A 946 12.06 2.35 59.98
N SER A 947 13.01 3.09 59.42
CA SER A 947 14.34 3.30 60.04
C SER A 947 14.28 4.59 60.88
N PRO A 948 14.93 4.65 62.07
CA PRO A 948 16.40 4.80 62.13
C PRO A 948 17.12 4.17 63.36
N ASP A 949 18.44 3.94 63.28
CA ASP A 949 19.48 4.74 63.96
C ASP A 949 20.87 4.28 63.45
N THR A 950 21.95 4.54 64.18
CA THR A 950 23.30 4.79 63.64
C THR A 950 24.42 4.12 64.45
N ARG A 951 25.61 4.09 63.85
CA ARG A 951 26.94 3.81 64.45
C ARG A 951 27.27 2.34 64.76
N GLY A 952 28.33 1.86 64.12
CA GLY A 952 28.98 0.57 64.41
C GLY A 952 30.15 0.32 63.45
N ARG A 953 31.33 0.88 63.74
CA ARG A 953 32.55 0.66 62.94
C ARG A 953 33.23 -0.65 63.36
N GLN A 954 33.89 -1.35 62.43
CA GLN A 954 35.31 -1.70 62.60
C GLN A 954 35.97 -2.16 61.29
N HIS A 955 37.31 -2.25 61.34
CA HIS A 955 38.20 -2.78 60.30
C HIS A 955 38.13 -4.32 60.27
N GLY A 956 38.63 -5.06 59.27
CA GLY A 956 39.39 -4.72 58.06
C GLY A 956 40.29 -5.92 57.67
N TRP A 957 41.34 -5.66 56.87
CA TRP A 957 42.39 -6.63 56.50
C TRP A 957 41.96 -7.82 55.62
N ALA A 958 42.95 -8.58 55.16
CA ALA A 958 42.84 -9.63 54.16
C ALA A 958 43.73 -10.84 54.50
N ASN A 959 43.70 -11.84 53.60
CA ASN A 959 44.75 -12.85 53.34
C ASN A 959 44.57 -14.26 53.99
N ARG A 960 45.09 -15.25 53.25
CA ARG A 960 45.33 -16.67 53.55
C ARG A 960 44.14 -17.64 53.57
N SER A 961 44.26 -18.92 53.20
CA SER A 961 44.93 -19.63 52.07
C SER A 961 45.09 -21.13 52.41
N ARG A 962 44.85 -22.04 51.46
CA ARG A 962 45.54 -23.35 51.39
C ARG A 962 45.77 -23.81 49.95
N ASP A 963 47.04 -24.06 49.65
CA ASP A 963 47.64 -24.66 48.44
C ASP A 963 47.50 -26.22 48.46
N PRO A 964 48.15 -27.03 47.59
CA PRO A 964 49.03 -26.79 46.42
C PRO A 964 48.55 -27.57 45.14
N VAL A 965 49.26 -27.80 44.01
CA VAL A 965 50.69 -27.84 43.60
C VAL A 965 50.82 -27.51 42.09
N GLY A 966 51.90 -26.86 41.61
CA GLY A 966 52.28 -26.90 40.17
C GLY A 966 53.23 -25.80 39.63
N ARG A 967 54.45 -26.17 39.21
CA ARG A 967 55.46 -25.36 38.46
C ARG A 967 55.16 -25.40 36.94
N ALA A 968 55.69 -24.62 35.98
CA ALA A 968 56.36 -23.29 35.80
C ALA A 968 56.59 -23.11 34.26
N GLY A 969 57.10 -22.05 33.61
CA GLY A 969 57.62 -20.69 33.95
C GLY A 969 58.54 -20.16 32.80
N HIS A 970 58.92 -18.86 32.79
CA HIS A 970 59.77 -18.16 31.77
C HIS A 970 59.15 -17.95 30.37
N SER A 971 59.46 -16.95 29.52
CA SER A 971 60.22 -15.65 29.56
C SER A 971 59.90 -14.84 28.27
N GLY A 972 60.10 -13.53 28.08
CA GLY A 972 60.56 -12.41 28.91
C GLY A 972 61.10 -11.21 28.06
N ARG A 973 61.21 -9.99 28.64
CA ARG A 973 61.93 -8.76 28.15
C ARG A 973 61.41 -8.07 26.85
N VAL A 974 61.68 -6.78 26.52
CA VAL A 974 62.10 -5.51 27.19
C VAL A 974 61.79 -4.32 26.24
N GLY A 975 61.49 -3.10 26.73
CA GLY A 975 61.49 -1.87 25.89
C GLY A 975 60.68 -0.67 26.46
N ARG A 976 61.30 0.53 26.55
CA ARG A 976 60.78 1.82 27.13
C ARG A 976 61.86 2.93 26.90
N PRO A 977 61.65 4.22 27.24
CA PRO A 977 60.48 5.13 27.14
C PRO A 977 60.90 6.53 26.57
N LEU A 978 60.39 7.65 27.15
CA LEU A 978 60.75 9.09 27.01
C LEU A 978 60.04 9.88 25.85
N ASP A 979 59.67 11.18 25.98
CA ASP A 979 59.82 12.11 27.13
C ASP A 979 58.78 13.27 27.24
N CYS A 980 58.87 14.01 28.37
CA CYS A 980 58.45 15.37 28.80
C CYS A 980 57.81 16.44 27.84
N ALA A 981 57.18 17.55 28.29
CA ALA A 981 56.57 18.03 29.57
C ALA A 981 55.96 19.48 29.44
N LEU A 982 55.59 20.11 30.58
CA LEU A 982 55.37 21.56 30.88
C LEU A 982 53.93 22.19 30.72
N VAL A 983 53.49 23.27 31.41
CA VAL A 983 53.52 23.68 32.86
C VAL A 983 52.81 25.06 33.12
N PHE A 984 51.80 25.13 34.02
CA PHE A 984 51.26 26.31 34.80
C PHE A 984 50.84 27.63 34.03
N HIS A 985 50.24 28.71 34.58
CA HIS A 985 49.72 29.08 35.93
C HIS A 985 48.37 29.89 35.91
N ASP A 986 48.17 30.92 36.76
CA ASP A 986 46.87 31.48 37.27
C ASP A 986 46.85 33.03 37.43
N ALA A 987 45.74 33.62 37.93
CA ALA A 987 45.55 34.95 38.59
C ALA A 987 44.76 36.09 37.88
N ARG A 988 44.56 37.24 38.57
CA ARG A 988 43.42 38.22 38.40
C ARG A 988 43.80 39.72 38.39
N GLN A 989 42.87 40.55 37.85
CA GLN A 989 42.47 41.93 38.27
C GLN A 989 43.42 43.17 38.19
N GLY A 990 42.87 44.32 37.75
CA GLY A 990 43.20 45.67 38.30
C GLY A 990 43.27 46.90 37.35
N ALA A 991 42.42 47.92 37.56
CA ALA A 991 42.43 49.37 37.15
C ALA A 991 42.79 49.79 35.69
N GLU A 992 42.24 50.81 35.00
CA GLU A 992 41.51 52.08 35.26
C GLU A 992 42.36 53.36 35.46
N VAL A 993 42.18 54.39 34.58
CA VAL A 993 42.01 55.84 34.91
C VAL A 993 41.75 56.72 33.65
N ARG A 994 40.57 57.40 33.65
CA ARG A 994 40.12 58.77 33.18
C ARG A 994 40.93 59.59 32.14
N HIS A 995 40.38 60.53 31.36
CA HIS A 995 39.28 61.54 31.46
C HIS A 995 38.73 61.87 30.03
N SER A 996 37.71 62.69 29.69
CA SER A 996 36.41 63.20 30.24
C SER A 996 35.76 64.12 29.15
N GLY A 997 34.48 64.53 29.10
CA GLY A 997 33.28 64.26 29.91
C GLY A 997 32.39 65.52 30.15
N ARG A 998 31.03 65.36 30.15
CA ARG A 998 29.94 66.26 30.66
C ARG A 998 29.46 67.47 29.81
N PRO A 999 28.24 68.05 30.07
CA PRO A 999 27.12 67.62 30.95
C PRO A 999 25.70 67.64 30.29
N ASP A 1000 24.67 67.29 31.08
CA ASP A 1000 23.23 67.31 30.79
C ASP A 1000 22.56 68.70 30.81
N MET A 1001 21.36 68.82 30.19
CA MET A 1001 20.23 69.54 30.81
C MET A 1001 18.86 69.17 30.17
N ALA A 1002 17.76 69.34 30.91
CA ALA A 1002 16.39 69.14 30.41
C ALA A 1002 15.39 70.15 31.00
N CYS A 1003 14.55 70.81 30.17
CA CYS A 1003 13.34 71.51 30.65
C CYS A 1003 12.38 72.07 29.56
N ARG A 1004 11.08 72.08 29.92
CA ARG A 1004 10.03 73.12 29.65
C ARG A 1004 9.29 73.26 28.30
N ASN A 1005 7.96 73.31 28.47
CA ASN A 1005 6.95 74.25 27.92
C ASN A 1005 6.61 74.32 26.42
N THR A 1006 5.46 73.72 26.10
CA THR A 1006 4.22 74.39 25.62
C THR A 1006 4.26 75.89 25.24
N LYS A 1007 3.71 76.27 24.06
CA LYS A 1007 2.40 76.97 23.82
C LYS A 1007 2.34 77.69 22.45
N ILE A 1008 1.11 78.04 22.03
CA ILE A 1008 0.71 78.93 20.88
C ILE A 1008 0.91 78.30 19.48
N THR A 1009 -0.07 77.96 18.61
CA THR A 1009 -1.48 78.35 18.27
C THR A 1009 -1.64 79.51 17.25
N PRO A 1010 -2.75 79.62 16.47
CA PRO A 1010 -3.55 78.59 15.76
C PRO A 1010 -4.17 79.05 14.38
N ARG A 1011 -5.15 78.27 13.85
CA ARG A 1011 -6.27 78.66 12.93
C ARG A 1011 -5.93 78.84 11.43
N ARG A 1012 -6.89 78.78 10.47
CA ARG A 1012 -8.37 78.89 10.52
C ARG A 1012 -9.09 77.98 9.47
N THR A 1013 -10.10 77.21 9.92
CA THR A 1013 -11.47 76.94 9.37
C THR A 1013 -11.73 76.73 7.85
N GLN A 1014 -12.45 75.68 7.38
CA GLN A 1014 -13.91 75.30 7.52
C GLN A 1014 -14.90 76.17 6.69
N PRO A 1015 -16.15 75.73 6.31
CA PRO A 1015 -17.05 74.81 7.06
C PRO A 1015 -18.02 73.84 6.29
N ASN A 1016 -18.74 73.00 7.07
CA ASN A 1016 -20.14 72.53 6.88
C ASN A 1016 -20.54 71.55 5.72
N ALA A 1017 -21.63 70.74 5.82
CA ALA A 1017 -22.52 70.43 6.96
C ALA A 1017 -23.28 69.07 6.86
N ALA A 1018 -23.73 68.61 8.04
CA ALA A 1018 -24.59 67.46 8.35
C ALA A 1018 -26.01 67.44 7.72
N LYS A 1019 -26.65 66.26 7.58
CA LYS A 1019 -27.65 65.59 8.48
C LYS A 1019 -28.12 64.27 7.78
N ARG A 1020 -28.87 63.29 8.35
CA ARG A 1020 -29.89 63.25 9.43
C ARG A 1020 -30.13 61.78 9.92
N THR A 1021 -30.70 61.60 11.12
CA THR A 1021 -31.58 60.48 11.65
C THR A 1021 -31.78 59.17 10.85
N GLY A 1022 -31.97 57.98 11.44
CA GLY A 1022 -32.32 57.61 12.84
C GLY A 1022 -32.57 56.08 13.01
N PRO A 1023 -32.99 55.58 14.20
CA PRO A 1023 -32.75 54.18 14.63
C PRO A 1023 -34.02 53.32 14.87
N LEU A 1024 -33.85 52.01 15.18
CA LEU A 1024 -34.40 51.35 16.39
C LEU A 1024 -33.97 49.87 16.58
N ARG A 1025 -34.42 49.23 17.67
CA ARG A 1025 -34.02 47.88 18.15
C ARG A 1025 -35.24 46.92 18.30
N HIS A 1026 -34.92 45.62 18.30
CA HIS A 1026 -35.50 44.55 19.16
C HIS A 1026 -36.83 43.80 18.82
N CYS A 1027 -36.77 42.49 19.13
CA CYS A 1027 -37.80 41.60 19.71
C CYS A 1027 -38.91 40.88 18.89
N GLN A 1028 -38.71 39.55 18.79
CA GLN A 1028 -39.61 38.45 19.20
C GLN A 1028 -40.79 37.94 18.33
N LYS A 1029 -40.92 36.60 18.36
CA LYS A 1029 -42.12 35.73 18.19
C LYS A 1029 -42.84 35.80 16.82
N SER A 1030 -42.74 34.80 15.93
CA SER A 1030 -43.22 33.39 15.99
C SER A 1030 -44.75 33.20 15.91
N TRP A 1031 -45.24 32.42 14.94
CA TRP A 1031 -46.38 31.49 15.08
C TRP A 1031 -46.44 30.46 13.92
N ARG A 1032 -47.49 29.61 13.85
CA ARG A 1032 -47.49 28.28 13.16
C ARG A 1032 -48.50 28.09 12.01
N ASN A 1033 -48.25 26.99 11.24
CA ASN A 1033 -49.22 25.95 10.80
C ASN A 1033 -49.99 26.00 9.45
N SER A 1034 -49.50 25.16 8.50
CA SER A 1034 -50.18 23.96 7.96
C SER A 1034 -51.26 24.01 6.84
N LYS A 1035 -51.06 23.15 5.82
CA LYS A 1035 -52.00 22.21 5.10
C LYS A 1035 -51.25 21.66 3.85
N LYS A 1036 -51.00 20.36 3.62
CA LYS A 1036 -51.80 19.11 3.47
C LYS A 1036 -52.55 18.91 2.13
N ARG A 1037 -51.86 18.25 1.17
CA ARG A 1037 -52.19 16.92 0.57
C ARG A 1037 -53.42 16.75 -0.36
N ASN A 1038 -53.18 16.38 -1.64
CA ASN A 1038 -53.94 15.49 -2.58
C ASN A 1038 -53.55 15.85 -4.04
N ARG A 1039 -53.69 15.03 -5.11
CA ARG A 1039 -53.89 13.58 -5.36
C ARG A 1039 -53.58 13.28 -6.86
N ARG A 1040 -53.31 12.00 -7.21
CA ARG A 1040 -53.56 11.23 -8.49
C ARG A 1040 -53.75 12.03 -9.82
N GLY A 1041 -53.26 11.61 -11.00
CA GLY A 1041 -52.67 10.33 -11.47
C GLY A 1041 -53.09 10.05 -12.94
N TRP A 1042 -52.72 8.89 -13.51
CA TRP A 1042 -52.93 8.45 -14.93
C TRP A 1042 -51.99 9.19 -15.94
N ALA A 1043 -51.26 8.57 -16.90
CA ALA A 1043 -51.52 7.46 -17.86
C ALA A 1043 -52.35 7.92 -19.08
N LYS A 1044 -52.06 7.59 -20.36
CA LYS A 1044 -50.99 6.87 -21.10
C LYS A 1044 -51.25 7.12 -22.62
N CYS A 1045 -50.39 6.66 -23.54
CA CYS A 1045 -50.64 6.60 -25.01
C CYS A 1045 -50.66 7.97 -25.75
N LEU A 1046 -50.45 8.09 -27.07
CA LEU A 1046 -50.06 7.13 -28.13
C LEU A 1046 -49.24 7.83 -29.26
N ILE A 1047 -48.54 7.04 -30.07
CA ILE A 1047 -47.78 7.38 -31.30
C ILE A 1047 -48.71 7.08 -32.50
N PRO A 1048 -48.82 7.90 -33.59
CA PRO A 1048 -47.94 7.66 -34.77
C PRO A 1048 -47.64 8.82 -35.77
N CYS A 1049 -46.50 8.64 -36.45
CA CYS A 1049 -46.13 8.78 -37.88
C CYS A 1049 -46.82 9.78 -38.86
N GLY A 1050 -46.01 10.26 -39.82
CA GLY A 1050 -46.40 11.04 -41.01
C GLY A 1050 -45.30 12.07 -41.36
N ASP A 1051 -44.14 11.71 -41.93
CA ASP A 1051 -43.84 11.08 -43.24
C ASP A 1051 -43.75 12.09 -44.42
N GLY A 1052 -42.66 12.00 -45.20
CA GLY A 1052 -42.38 12.82 -46.38
C GLY A 1052 -41.96 14.31 -46.16
N THR A 1053 -41.30 15.01 -47.09
CA THR A 1053 -40.52 14.55 -48.27
C THR A 1053 -39.38 15.55 -48.63
N ARG A 1054 -38.32 15.01 -49.26
CA ARG A 1054 -37.46 15.58 -50.34
C ARG A 1054 -37.01 17.06 -50.35
N ASN A 1055 -35.69 17.22 -50.58
CA ASN A 1055 -35.04 18.28 -51.39
C ASN A 1055 -35.02 19.71 -50.78
N ARG A 1056 -34.02 20.58 -51.02
CA ARG A 1056 -32.85 20.55 -51.94
C ARG A 1056 -31.79 21.59 -51.50
N THR A 1057 -30.61 21.53 -52.13
CA THR A 1057 -29.67 22.64 -52.40
C THR A 1057 -29.03 23.48 -51.28
N ARG A 1058 -27.69 23.36 -51.23
CA ARG A 1058 -26.69 24.46 -51.26
C ARG A 1058 -26.48 25.36 -50.01
N ALA A 1059 -25.44 24.98 -49.26
CA ALA A 1059 -24.14 25.67 -49.21
C ALA A 1059 -24.00 27.05 -48.53
N ARG A 1060 -22.99 27.10 -47.63
CA ARG A 1060 -22.38 28.27 -46.95
C ARG A 1060 -23.32 28.93 -45.92
N PHE A 1061 -22.90 29.15 -44.68
CA PHE A 1061 -21.53 29.14 -44.15
C PHE A 1061 -21.14 27.85 -43.43
#